data_AF-A0A9X1P310-F1
#
_entry.id   AF-A0A9X1P310-F1
#
_cell.length_a   1.000
_cell.length_b   1.000
_cell.length_c   1.000
_cell.angle_alpha   90.00
_cell.angle_beta   90.00
_cell.angle_gamma   90.00
#
_symmetry.space_group_name_H-M   'P 1'
#
loop_
_entity.id
_entity.type
_entity.pdbx_description
1 polymer ?
#
loop_
_entity_poly.entity_id
_entity_poly.type
_entity_poly.pdbx_seq_one_letter_code
_entity_poly.pdbx_strand_id
1 'polypeptide(L)'
;MPFLKTIPIDELERMLLDPQVPDHEIRPYLMPDSSASSAFAPRVRVNPSRIAGVGPSQGVRPQSALLLNALNAADRWRRQRRYRDRLPGWTGPRIVSEGDSWFQYPFLLDDVVDQLDTDFAIFSLDGAGDTLADYLKQDELVSAVLTEKPDAVMLSGGGNDLLGGGRIRHVVEPFAPGRPVESYLQAAFDRRLEEVLDDYQRVLSGLAAAAPDTPVFIHSYAHAVPNSGRWLGDPLASRGIIDRGLQRDIVRLIVDRFHAGLEALLADPVFGRRVTLVDCRDAVAGDLWYDELHPKDEGFAAVAARFRSAMAVVGPRRSSRGVIASGLPATVGAGAAAREQSPAGDAVLALASTFDETVLCRELGRQMTLASGDGDRASTPPGVLLNMPASSIDGASDALYLLGRRVLARMHREVQRLLCGNERVDQEDRAALRSAFDLGQGAVAASLAGLLAGSGFGLPAVAAAIVASILVRRFARSGWEEVCLAWGEQLAPGGNARPRPAGMIAALEVEEVAMATNEQHFCICMTKTNVAMGEKAAVLDPTKWNPQDVIRVRFLEGSQALRDRVKAVAEEWVSNGMANLTFDWIDQGDAEIRIAFVQGNGSWSYLGTDCRQITDQNEPTMNYGWLTDQSTDADVRRVVLHEFGHALGLIHEHQNPEGGIVWNEPAVIADLSGPPNNWSLAQIRENVLKHYDPSVISGSDLDPHSIMMYPIPDAWTVGDFSTGFNDDLSDIDREVIRQAYP
;
A
#
# COMPACT_ATOMS: atom_id res chain seq x y z
N MET A 1 -35.60 4.89 -24.91
CA MET A 1 -34.22 4.67 -24.46
C MET A 1 -33.31 5.38 -25.45
N PRO A 2 -32.73 6.55 -25.13
CA PRO A 2 -31.75 7.14 -26.03
C PRO A 2 -30.56 6.18 -26.13
N PHE A 3 -30.02 6.01 -27.33
CA PHE A 3 -28.87 5.16 -27.59
C PHE A 3 -27.69 5.61 -26.72
N LEU A 4 -27.44 4.96 -25.59
CA LEU A 4 -26.26 5.23 -24.76
C LEU A 4 -25.01 4.98 -25.62
N LYS A 5 -24.30 6.07 -25.90
CA LYS A 5 -23.18 6.17 -26.84
C LYS A 5 -21.98 5.42 -26.28
N THR A 6 -21.21 4.77 -27.15
CA THR A 6 -19.86 4.28 -26.78
C THR A 6 -18.92 5.47 -26.62
N ILE A 7 -18.11 5.47 -25.57
CA ILE A 7 -17.09 6.52 -25.33
C ILE A 7 -15.69 5.92 -25.42
N PRO A 8 -14.66 6.70 -25.78
CA PRO A 8 -13.28 6.22 -25.71
C PRO A 8 -12.80 6.15 -24.24
N ILE A 9 -11.73 5.40 -23.99
CA ILE A 9 -11.27 5.09 -22.62
C ILE A 9 -10.80 6.34 -21.84
N ASP A 10 -10.18 7.30 -22.53
CA ASP A 10 -9.75 8.60 -22.02
C ASP A 10 -10.91 9.46 -21.52
N GLU A 11 -12.09 9.35 -22.15
CA GLU A 11 -13.29 10.04 -21.66
C GLU A 11 -13.79 9.42 -20.35
N LEU A 12 -13.72 8.09 -20.20
CA LEU A 12 -14.04 7.43 -18.92
C LEU A 12 -13.06 7.86 -17.82
N GLU A 13 -11.76 7.96 -18.14
CA GLU A 13 -10.75 8.47 -17.20
C GLU A 13 -11.02 9.90 -16.76
N ARG A 14 -11.34 10.79 -17.72
CA ARG A 14 -11.73 12.16 -17.43
C ARG A 14 -12.94 12.21 -16.49
N MET A 15 -13.95 11.36 -16.74
CA MET A 15 -15.12 11.28 -15.88
C MET A 15 -14.76 10.80 -14.47
N LEU A 16 -13.91 9.78 -14.33
CA LEU A 16 -13.45 9.24 -13.04
C LEU A 16 -12.61 10.26 -12.24
N LEU A 17 -11.84 11.10 -12.91
CA LEU A 17 -11.00 12.13 -12.30
C LEU A 17 -11.72 13.47 -12.07
N ASP A 18 -12.97 13.61 -12.51
CA ASP A 18 -13.75 14.83 -12.32
C ASP A 18 -14.86 14.62 -11.27
N PRO A 19 -14.67 15.07 -10.01
CA PRO A 19 -15.59 14.83 -8.90
C PRO A 19 -16.97 15.48 -9.09
N GLN A 20 -17.11 16.39 -10.06
CA GLN A 20 -18.38 17.04 -10.39
C GLN A 20 -19.25 16.20 -11.32
N VAL A 21 -18.67 15.20 -12.00
CA VAL A 21 -19.44 14.23 -12.80
C VAL A 21 -20.27 13.35 -11.85
N PRO A 22 -21.59 13.23 -12.01
CA PRO A 22 -22.37 12.33 -11.18
C PRO A 22 -22.01 10.85 -11.41
N ASP A 23 -21.96 10.04 -10.34
CA ASP A 23 -21.52 8.65 -10.44
C ASP A 23 -22.50 7.79 -11.30
N HIS A 24 -23.79 8.17 -11.37
CA HIS A 24 -24.76 7.55 -12.29
C HIS A 24 -24.47 7.78 -13.78
N GLU A 25 -23.68 8.81 -14.14
CA GLU A 25 -23.20 9.01 -15.52
C GLU A 25 -22.01 8.09 -15.84
N ILE A 26 -21.22 7.71 -14.84
CA ILE A 26 -20.07 6.80 -14.95
C ILE A 26 -20.55 5.34 -15.00
N ARG A 27 -21.54 5.00 -14.17
CA ARG A 27 -22.10 3.66 -13.97
C ARG A 27 -22.33 2.83 -15.26
N PRO A 28 -22.87 3.38 -16.37
CA PRO A 28 -23.11 2.61 -17.60
C PRO A 28 -21.84 2.05 -18.25
N TYR A 29 -20.69 2.67 -18.01
CA TYR A 29 -19.39 2.30 -18.60
C TYR A 29 -18.60 1.32 -17.75
N LEU A 30 -19.14 0.95 -16.59
CA LEU A 30 -18.56 0.01 -15.66
C LEU A 30 -19.44 -1.24 -15.54
N MET A 31 -18.87 -2.33 -15.06
CA MET A 31 -19.59 -3.56 -14.76
C MET A 31 -18.91 -4.35 -13.62
N PRO A 32 -19.62 -5.26 -12.94
CA PRO A 32 -19.02 -6.11 -11.93
C PRO A 32 -17.85 -6.93 -12.49
N ASP A 33 -16.75 -6.99 -11.76
CA ASP A 33 -15.66 -7.94 -12.00
C ASP A 33 -15.88 -9.18 -11.14
N SER A 34 -16.64 -10.14 -11.65
CA SER A 34 -16.92 -11.36 -10.90
C SER A 34 -15.66 -12.14 -10.57
N SER A 35 -14.62 -12.12 -11.41
CA SER A 35 -13.37 -12.86 -11.16
C SER A 35 -12.54 -12.29 -10.00
N ALA A 36 -12.49 -10.96 -9.88
CA ALA A 36 -11.69 -10.28 -8.87
C ALA A 36 -12.48 -9.92 -7.59
N SER A 37 -13.81 -9.87 -7.66
CA SER A 37 -14.65 -9.55 -6.49
C SER A 37 -14.62 -10.67 -5.44
N SER A 38 -14.63 -10.29 -4.17
CA SER A 38 -14.95 -11.18 -3.04
C SER A 38 -16.30 -10.79 -2.43
N ALA A 39 -16.81 -11.58 -1.47
CA ALA A 39 -18.15 -11.41 -0.89
C ALA A 39 -18.43 -9.98 -0.39
N PHE A 40 -17.42 -9.35 0.20
CA PHE A 40 -17.54 -8.06 0.87
C PHE A 40 -16.52 -7.03 0.34
N ALA A 41 -15.79 -7.39 -0.72
CA ALA A 41 -14.90 -6.50 -1.48
C ALA A 41 -15.31 -6.54 -2.97
N PRO A 42 -16.43 -5.90 -3.33
CA PRO A 42 -16.87 -5.81 -4.72
C PRO A 42 -15.81 -5.09 -5.56
N ARG A 43 -15.44 -5.70 -6.69
CA ARG A 43 -14.53 -5.12 -7.68
C ARG A 43 -15.30 -4.81 -8.94
N VAL A 44 -14.92 -3.71 -9.56
CA VAL A 44 -15.56 -3.17 -10.77
C VAL A 44 -14.52 -3.12 -11.87
N ARG A 45 -14.96 -3.39 -13.09
CA ARG A 45 -14.13 -3.31 -14.30
C ARG A 45 -14.85 -2.51 -15.36
N VAL A 46 -14.11 -2.12 -16.39
CA VAL A 46 -14.69 -1.46 -17.56
C VAL A 46 -15.68 -2.39 -18.26
N ASN A 47 -16.79 -1.83 -18.71
CA ASN A 47 -17.74 -2.49 -19.58
C ASN A 47 -17.23 -2.45 -21.04
N PRO A 48 -16.70 -3.56 -21.59
CA PRO A 48 -16.10 -3.55 -22.93
C PRO A 48 -17.13 -3.30 -24.04
N SER A 49 -18.42 -3.49 -23.76
CA SER A 49 -19.50 -3.20 -24.72
C SER A 49 -19.81 -1.70 -24.85
N ARG A 50 -19.27 -0.86 -23.94
CA ARG A 50 -19.57 0.57 -23.84
C ARG A 50 -18.34 1.46 -24.02
N ILE A 51 -17.14 0.89 -24.01
CA ILE A 51 -15.90 1.60 -24.27
C ILE A 51 -15.34 1.23 -25.64
N ALA A 52 -15.09 2.25 -26.47
CA ALA A 52 -14.43 2.10 -27.76
C ALA A 52 -12.92 1.84 -27.57
N GLY A 53 -12.38 0.85 -28.29
CA GLY A 53 -10.94 0.52 -28.26
C GLY A 53 -10.53 -0.52 -27.23
N VAL A 54 -11.44 -1.02 -26.39
CA VAL A 54 -11.19 -2.13 -25.46
C VAL A 54 -11.79 -3.41 -26.05
N GLY A 55 -11.11 -3.96 -27.07
CA GLY A 55 -11.45 -5.26 -27.63
C GLY A 55 -10.73 -6.39 -26.88
N PRO A 56 -11.15 -7.67 -27.01
CA PRO A 56 -10.43 -8.81 -26.43
C PRO A 56 -8.95 -8.90 -26.83
N SER A 57 -8.56 -8.21 -27.91
CA SER A 57 -7.21 -8.18 -28.50
C SER A 57 -6.51 -6.82 -28.44
N GLN A 58 -7.14 -5.78 -27.86
CA GLN A 58 -6.51 -4.47 -27.66
C GLN A 58 -6.59 -4.13 -26.18
N GLY A 59 -5.52 -4.44 -25.47
CA GLY A 59 -5.40 -4.24 -24.03
C GLY A 59 -5.63 -2.78 -23.62
N VAL A 60 -6.10 -2.61 -22.40
CA VAL A 60 -6.19 -1.31 -21.72
C VAL A 60 -4.77 -0.75 -21.58
N ARG A 61 -4.55 0.54 -21.86
CA ARG A 61 -3.22 1.17 -21.72
C ARG A 61 -2.75 1.02 -20.25
N PRO A 62 -1.45 0.87 -19.96
CA PRO A 62 -0.96 0.64 -18.59
C PRO A 62 -1.44 1.68 -17.56
N GLN A 63 -1.48 2.96 -17.94
CA GLN A 63 -1.96 4.06 -17.10
C GLN A 63 -3.47 3.97 -16.84
N SER A 64 -4.25 3.63 -17.88
CA SER A 64 -5.69 3.37 -17.77
C SER A 64 -5.97 2.18 -16.86
N ALA A 65 -5.17 1.11 -16.95
CA ALA A 65 -5.32 -0.08 -16.13
C ALA A 65 -5.07 0.21 -14.64
N LEU A 66 -4.12 1.10 -14.33
CA LEU A 66 -3.83 1.53 -12.96
C LEU A 66 -5.02 2.27 -12.32
N LEU A 67 -5.59 3.26 -13.04
CA LEU A 67 -6.76 4.01 -12.56
C LEU A 67 -7.98 3.08 -12.37
N LEU A 68 -8.16 2.13 -13.29
CA LEU A 68 -9.28 1.18 -13.26
C LEU A 68 -9.11 0.09 -12.21
N ASN A 69 -7.87 -0.28 -11.86
CA ASN A 69 -7.58 -1.15 -10.73
C ASN A 69 -7.77 -0.41 -9.39
N ALA A 70 -7.66 0.92 -9.40
CA ALA A 70 -7.82 1.80 -8.25
C ALA A 70 -9.21 2.45 -8.13
N LEU A 71 -10.27 1.89 -8.75
CA LEU A 71 -11.62 2.48 -8.74
C LEU A 71 -12.16 2.76 -7.33
N ASN A 72 -11.87 1.89 -6.37
CA ASN A 72 -12.29 2.06 -4.98
C ASN A 72 -11.61 3.30 -4.34
N ALA A 73 -10.32 3.54 -4.64
CA ALA A 73 -9.61 4.74 -4.22
C ALA A 73 -10.08 6.01 -4.94
N ALA A 74 -10.38 5.88 -6.24
CA ALA A 74 -10.91 6.98 -7.04
C ALA A 74 -12.27 7.44 -6.50
N ASP A 75 -13.16 6.52 -6.12
CA ASP A 75 -14.46 6.85 -5.52
C ASP A 75 -14.30 7.60 -4.19
N ARG A 76 -13.48 7.07 -3.26
CA ARG A 76 -13.18 7.76 -1.99
C ARG A 76 -12.62 9.17 -2.23
N TRP A 77 -11.68 9.31 -3.17
CA TRP A 77 -11.12 10.60 -3.55
C TRP A 77 -12.19 11.59 -4.02
N ARG A 78 -13.10 11.15 -4.90
CA ARG A 78 -14.20 11.98 -5.40
C ARG A 78 -15.07 12.46 -4.25
N ARG A 79 -15.45 11.58 -3.33
CA ARG A 79 -16.24 11.92 -2.13
C ARG A 79 -15.56 12.97 -1.26
N GLN A 80 -14.28 12.77 -0.95
CA GLN A 80 -13.50 13.74 -0.16
C GLN A 80 -13.38 15.08 -0.87
N ARG A 81 -13.28 15.09 -2.19
CA ARG A 81 -13.23 16.33 -2.97
C ARG A 81 -14.58 17.05 -2.98
N ARG A 82 -15.69 16.32 -3.21
CA ARG A 82 -17.06 16.84 -3.10
C ARG A 82 -17.33 17.44 -1.73
N TYR A 83 -16.93 16.76 -0.66
CA TYR A 83 -17.01 17.27 0.71
C TYR A 83 -16.33 18.63 0.86
N ARG A 84 -15.07 18.74 0.42
CA ARG A 84 -14.30 19.99 0.53
C ARG A 84 -14.87 21.11 -0.33
N ASP A 85 -15.32 20.80 -1.53
CA ASP A 85 -15.94 21.77 -2.42
C ASP A 85 -17.30 22.25 -1.85
N ARG A 86 -18.01 21.41 -1.07
CA ARG A 86 -19.25 21.75 -0.37
C ARG A 86 -19.04 22.55 0.91
N LEU A 87 -17.92 22.37 1.63
CA LEU A 87 -17.68 23.02 2.92
C LEU A 87 -17.84 24.56 2.89
N PRO A 88 -17.33 25.31 1.88
CA PRO A 88 -17.58 26.74 1.76
C PRO A 88 -19.08 27.04 1.57
N GLY A 89 -19.75 27.43 2.65
CA GLY A 89 -21.18 27.76 2.64
C GLY A 89 -22.09 26.66 3.21
N TRP A 90 -21.54 25.50 3.58
CA TRP A 90 -22.30 24.47 4.28
C TRP A 90 -22.61 24.90 5.72
N THR A 91 -23.88 24.82 6.12
CA THR A 91 -24.34 25.11 7.48
C THR A 91 -24.94 23.90 8.20
N GLY A 92 -25.03 22.76 7.51
CA GLY A 92 -25.50 21.50 8.08
C GLY A 92 -24.41 20.78 8.89
N PRO A 93 -24.71 19.60 9.44
CA PRO A 93 -23.74 18.83 10.19
C PRO A 93 -22.62 18.29 9.30
N ARG A 94 -21.41 18.17 9.87
CA ARG A 94 -20.23 17.55 9.25
C ARG A 94 -20.01 16.17 9.84
N ILE A 95 -19.80 15.19 8.98
CA ILE A 95 -19.65 13.79 9.37
C ILE A 95 -18.30 13.27 8.87
N VAL A 96 -17.64 12.44 9.66
CA VAL A 96 -16.57 11.56 9.16
C VAL A 96 -17.14 10.15 9.11
N SER A 97 -17.02 9.47 7.96
CA SER A 97 -17.40 8.07 7.81
C SER A 97 -16.16 7.20 7.59
N GLU A 98 -16.17 6.01 8.17
CA GLU A 98 -15.22 4.92 7.88
C GLU A 98 -16.04 3.63 7.79
N GLY A 99 -15.86 2.84 6.75
CA GLY A 99 -16.82 1.78 6.49
C GLY A 99 -16.48 0.82 5.37
N ASP A 100 -17.12 -0.34 5.40
CA ASP A 100 -17.01 -1.39 4.39
C ASP A 100 -17.88 -1.13 3.13
N SER A 101 -18.19 -2.19 2.38
CA SER A 101 -18.96 -2.10 1.13
C SER A 101 -20.41 -1.61 1.27
N TRP A 102 -20.93 -1.46 2.49
CA TRP A 102 -22.23 -0.82 2.72
C TRP A 102 -22.14 0.71 2.77
N PHE A 103 -20.95 1.24 3.05
CA PHE A 103 -20.67 2.67 2.99
C PHE A 103 -19.89 3.07 1.75
N GLN A 104 -19.24 2.13 1.05
CA GLN A 104 -18.65 2.39 -0.27
C GLN A 104 -18.82 1.19 -1.21
N TYR A 105 -19.83 1.24 -2.07
CA TYR A 105 -19.99 0.30 -3.19
C TYR A 105 -19.55 0.98 -4.50
N PRO A 106 -18.36 0.68 -5.05
CA PRO A 106 -17.74 1.53 -6.06
C PRO A 106 -18.61 1.73 -7.30
N PHE A 107 -19.10 2.96 -7.52
CA PHE A 107 -19.82 3.48 -8.71
C PHE A 107 -21.12 2.78 -9.16
N LEU A 108 -21.33 1.49 -8.85
CA LEU A 108 -22.41 0.68 -9.41
C LEU A 108 -23.73 0.81 -8.66
N LEU A 109 -23.70 1.26 -7.42
CA LEU A 109 -24.87 1.46 -6.55
C LEU A 109 -24.70 2.80 -5.83
N ASP A 110 -25.82 3.41 -5.43
CA ASP A 110 -25.83 4.56 -4.53
C ASP A 110 -25.98 4.03 -3.09
N ASP A 111 -24.85 3.86 -2.41
CA ASP A 111 -24.80 3.24 -1.08
C ASP A 111 -25.27 4.18 0.05
N VAL A 112 -25.16 3.75 1.31
CA VAL A 112 -25.65 4.54 2.46
C VAL A 112 -25.08 5.96 2.48
N VAL A 113 -23.79 6.14 2.16
CA VAL A 113 -23.14 7.45 2.21
C VAL A 113 -23.63 8.33 1.06
N ASP A 114 -23.75 7.79 -0.15
CA ASP A 114 -24.30 8.54 -1.29
C ASP A 114 -25.74 9.00 -1.02
N GLN A 115 -26.55 8.16 -0.38
CA GLN A 115 -27.93 8.47 -0.01
C GLN A 115 -28.03 9.55 1.08
N LEU A 116 -26.97 9.76 1.87
CA LEU A 116 -26.90 10.72 2.98
C LEU A 116 -26.16 12.02 2.60
N ASP A 117 -25.43 12.04 1.49
CA ASP A 117 -24.59 13.16 1.07
C ASP A 117 -25.39 14.46 0.85
N THR A 118 -26.70 14.38 0.63
CA THR A 118 -27.55 15.59 0.53
C THR A 118 -27.90 16.20 1.89
N ASP A 119 -27.96 15.39 2.94
CA ASP A 119 -28.34 15.81 4.30
C ASP A 119 -27.13 16.26 5.14
N PHE A 120 -25.95 15.73 4.81
CA PHE A 120 -24.72 15.88 5.59
C PHE A 120 -23.53 16.22 4.69
N ALA A 121 -22.56 16.98 5.20
CA ALA A 121 -21.25 17.06 4.56
C ALA A 121 -20.39 15.92 5.11
N ILE A 122 -20.17 14.89 4.30
CA ILE A 122 -19.52 13.64 4.73
C ILE A 122 -18.08 13.57 4.19
N PHE A 123 -17.11 13.57 5.09
CA PHE A 123 -15.73 13.24 4.77
C PHE A 123 -15.55 11.72 4.87
N SER A 124 -15.50 11.07 3.70
CA SER A 124 -15.46 9.62 3.59
C SER A 124 -14.03 9.07 3.64
N LEU A 125 -13.84 8.17 4.60
CA LEU A 125 -12.77 7.19 4.69
C LEU A 125 -13.36 5.80 4.46
N ASP A 126 -14.33 5.63 3.56
CA ASP A 126 -14.97 4.33 3.36
C ASP A 126 -14.22 3.52 2.30
N GLY A 127 -14.24 2.20 2.38
CA GLY A 127 -13.53 1.31 1.48
C GLY A 127 -14.17 -0.07 1.40
N ALA A 128 -14.61 -0.44 0.19
CA ALA A 128 -15.17 -1.76 -0.04
C ALA A 128 -14.12 -2.84 0.24
N GLY A 129 -14.38 -3.69 1.24
CA GLY A 129 -13.48 -4.76 1.67
C GLY A 129 -12.71 -4.48 2.97
N ASP A 130 -12.81 -3.27 3.51
CA ASP A 130 -12.07 -2.92 4.74
C ASP A 130 -12.62 -3.70 5.95
N THR A 131 -11.70 -4.07 6.84
CA THR A 131 -11.98 -4.72 8.14
C THR A 131 -11.75 -3.74 9.29
N LEU A 132 -12.32 -4.01 10.47
CA LEU A 132 -12.05 -3.21 11.68
C LEU A 132 -10.55 -3.20 12.03
N ALA A 133 -9.85 -4.28 11.74
CA ALA A 133 -8.41 -4.38 11.92
C ALA A 133 -7.63 -3.43 10.98
N ASP A 134 -8.16 -3.14 9.80
CA ASP A 134 -7.56 -2.17 8.87
C ASP A 134 -7.73 -0.75 9.40
N TYR A 135 -8.88 -0.41 9.99
CA TYR A 135 -9.12 0.89 10.64
C TYR A 135 -8.08 1.18 11.74
N LEU A 136 -7.76 0.15 12.53
CA LEU A 136 -6.79 0.24 13.62
C LEU A 136 -5.34 0.36 13.14
N LYS A 137 -4.98 -0.30 12.03
CA LYS A 137 -3.62 -0.23 11.46
C LYS A 137 -3.32 1.11 10.81
N GLN A 138 -4.33 1.70 10.20
CA GLN A 138 -4.19 2.89 9.38
C GLN A 138 -4.18 4.19 10.22
N ASP A 139 -4.85 4.19 11.39
CA ASP A 139 -4.99 5.34 12.32
C ASP A 139 -5.54 6.63 11.65
N GLU A 140 -6.19 6.46 10.51
CA GLU A 140 -6.72 7.55 9.68
C GLU A 140 -8.02 8.10 10.22
N LEU A 141 -8.85 7.25 10.80
CA LEU A 141 -10.11 7.63 11.43
C LEU A 141 -9.89 8.61 12.58
N VAL A 142 -8.96 8.31 13.51
CA VAL A 142 -8.62 9.22 14.61
C VAL A 142 -8.04 10.53 14.07
N SER A 143 -7.12 10.44 13.12
CA SER A 143 -6.50 11.60 12.47
C SER A 143 -7.53 12.51 11.78
N ALA A 144 -8.48 11.93 11.05
CA ALA A 144 -9.53 12.65 10.36
C ALA A 144 -10.50 13.31 11.35
N VAL A 145 -10.87 12.62 12.43
CA VAL A 145 -11.73 13.22 13.47
C VAL A 145 -11.05 14.41 14.14
N LEU A 146 -9.76 14.33 14.45
CA LEU A 146 -8.99 15.44 15.03
C LEU A 146 -8.84 16.62 14.07
N THR A 147 -8.68 16.34 12.77
CA THR A 147 -8.48 17.36 11.73
C THR A 147 -9.79 18.03 11.33
N GLU A 148 -10.80 17.24 10.96
CA GLU A 148 -12.08 17.72 10.43
C GLU A 148 -12.99 18.25 11.54
N LYS A 149 -12.83 17.76 12.77
CA LYS A 149 -13.68 18.08 13.94
C LYS A 149 -15.17 17.90 13.62
N PRO A 150 -15.59 16.69 13.23
CA PRO A 150 -16.95 16.45 12.78
C PRO A 150 -17.96 16.56 13.93
N ASP A 151 -19.21 16.84 13.58
CA ASP A 151 -20.35 16.83 14.49
C ASP A 151 -20.77 15.40 14.87
N ALA A 152 -20.50 14.40 14.02
CA ALA A 152 -20.60 12.99 14.35
C ALA A 152 -19.69 12.10 13.49
N VAL A 153 -19.50 10.85 13.94
CA VAL A 153 -18.78 9.80 13.19
C VAL A 153 -19.75 8.69 12.82
N MET A 154 -19.64 8.15 11.61
CA MET A 154 -20.35 6.94 11.18
C MET A 154 -19.37 5.80 10.96
N LEU A 155 -19.69 4.60 11.44
CA LEU A 155 -18.89 3.39 11.21
C LEU A 155 -19.72 2.24 10.63
N SER A 156 -19.18 1.57 9.60
CA SER A 156 -19.70 0.32 9.05
C SER A 156 -18.63 -0.77 9.03
N GLY A 157 -18.70 -1.75 9.91
CA GLY A 157 -17.75 -2.87 9.91
C GLY A 157 -18.33 -4.11 10.56
N GLY A 158 -17.83 -5.29 10.20
CA GLY A 158 -18.29 -6.57 10.74
C GLY A 158 -18.61 -7.61 9.68
N GLY A 159 -19.09 -7.22 8.49
CA GLY A 159 -19.43 -8.16 7.41
C GLY A 159 -18.20 -8.93 6.91
N ASN A 160 -17.18 -8.18 6.46
CA ASN A 160 -15.85 -8.70 6.13
C ASN A 160 -15.25 -9.50 7.29
N ASP A 161 -15.37 -8.96 8.49
CA ASP A 161 -14.74 -9.47 9.69
C ASP A 161 -15.34 -10.82 10.10
N LEU A 162 -16.67 -10.97 10.09
CA LEU A 162 -17.35 -12.20 10.47
C LEU A 162 -17.30 -13.25 9.37
N LEU A 163 -17.50 -12.86 8.10
CA LEU A 163 -17.85 -13.80 7.02
C LEU A 163 -16.94 -13.72 5.78
N GLY A 164 -15.98 -12.79 5.73
CA GLY A 164 -15.08 -12.59 4.58
C GLY A 164 -14.28 -13.83 4.17
N GLY A 165 -13.83 -13.90 2.91
CA GLY A 165 -12.96 -14.98 2.42
C GLY A 165 -13.58 -16.39 2.37
N GLY A 166 -14.91 -16.49 2.28
CA GLY A 166 -15.62 -17.78 2.26
C GLY A 166 -15.71 -18.47 3.63
N ARG A 167 -15.48 -17.71 4.72
CA ARG A 167 -15.47 -18.21 6.10
C ARG A 167 -16.81 -18.74 6.59
N ILE A 168 -17.92 -18.33 5.96
CA ILE A 168 -19.26 -18.82 6.32
C ILE A 168 -19.33 -20.36 6.38
N ARG A 169 -18.60 -21.07 5.49
CA ARG A 169 -18.53 -22.53 5.57
C ARG A 169 -17.92 -22.94 6.92
N HIS A 170 -16.84 -22.32 7.37
CA HIS A 170 -16.12 -22.72 8.59
C HIS A 170 -16.86 -22.39 9.90
N VAL A 171 -17.78 -21.43 9.89
CA VAL A 171 -18.52 -21.01 11.10
C VAL A 171 -19.93 -21.60 11.19
N VAL A 172 -20.44 -22.21 10.11
CA VAL A 172 -21.74 -22.87 10.06
C VAL A 172 -21.56 -24.39 10.06
N GLU A 173 -22.18 -25.09 11.02
CA GLU A 173 -22.11 -26.53 11.11
C GLU A 173 -22.76 -27.27 9.91
N PRO A 174 -22.32 -28.50 9.57
CA PRO A 174 -22.96 -29.30 8.52
C PRO A 174 -24.45 -29.59 8.79
N PHE A 175 -25.21 -29.82 7.74
CA PHE A 175 -26.62 -30.21 7.85
C PHE A 175 -26.79 -31.52 8.64
N ALA A 176 -27.74 -31.52 9.58
CA ALA A 176 -28.21 -32.71 10.26
C ALA A 176 -29.74 -32.68 10.38
N PRO A 177 -30.46 -33.78 10.09
CA PRO A 177 -31.92 -33.82 10.19
C PRO A 177 -32.42 -33.47 11.60
N GLY A 178 -33.42 -32.60 11.68
CA GLY A 178 -34.04 -32.20 12.96
C GLY A 178 -33.18 -31.30 13.84
N ARG A 179 -32.04 -30.81 13.33
CA ARG A 179 -31.17 -29.87 14.03
C ARG A 179 -31.85 -28.49 14.17
N PRO A 180 -31.93 -27.91 15.38
CA PRO A 180 -32.47 -26.56 15.56
C PRO A 180 -31.52 -25.50 14.96
N VAL A 181 -32.07 -24.41 14.44
CA VAL A 181 -31.33 -23.35 13.72
C VAL A 181 -30.17 -22.79 14.56
N GLU A 182 -30.41 -22.60 15.85
CA GLU A 182 -29.45 -22.04 16.80
C GLU A 182 -28.18 -22.90 16.90
N SER A 183 -28.33 -24.21 16.74
CA SER A 183 -27.20 -25.14 16.86
C SER A 183 -26.34 -25.23 15.60
N TYR A 184 -26.66 -24.49 14.54
CA TYR A 184 -25.78 -24.34 13.38
C TYR A 184 -24.65 -23.34 13.61
N LEU A 185 -24.77 -22.45 14.61
CA LEU A 185 -23.72 -21.52 15.03
C LEU A 185 -23.21 -21.93 16.40
N GLN A 186 -21.97 -22.41 16.45
CA GLN A 186 -21.35 -22.96 17.66
C GLN A 186 -20.10 -22.16 18.05
N ALA A 187 -19.24 -22.73 18.89
CA ALA A 187 -18.04 -22.09 19.43
C ALA A 187 -17.11 -21.44 18.39
N ALA A 188 -17.08 -21.93 17.14
CA ALA A 188 -16.28 -21.30 16.07
C ALA A 188 -16.84 -19.93 15.66
N PHE A 189 -18.16 -19.80 15.57
CA PHE A 189 -18.83 -18.52 15.33
C PHE A 189 -18.68 -17.61 16.56
N ASP A 190 -18.88 -18.16 17.76
CA ASP A 190 -18.82 -17.39 19.02
C ASP A 190 -17.47 -16.72 19.20
N ARG A 191 -16.36 -17.47 19.07
CA ARG A 191 -15.00 -16.92 19.16
C ARG A 191 -14.76 -15.82 18.13
N ARG A 192 -15.26 -16.00 16.90
CA ARG A 192 -15.07 -15.00 15.86
C ARG A 192 -15.87 -13.74 16.15
N LEU A 193 -17.10 -13.89 16.64
CA LEU A 193 -17.91 -12.75 17.06
C LEU A 193 -17.22 -11.99 18.21
N GLU A 194 -16.65 -12.68 19.19
CA GLU A 194 -15.86 -12.08 20.27
C GLU A 194 -14.67 -11.28 19.72
N GLU A 195 -13.87 -11.84 18.80
CA GLU A 195 -12.75 -11.12 18.16
C GLU A 195 -13.20 -9.83 17.46
N VAL A 196 -14.34 -9.86 16.75
CA VAL A 196 -14.88 -8.69 16.05
C VAL A 196 -15.36 -7.62 17.03
N LEU A 197 -15.97 -8.03 18.16
CA LEU A 197 -16.41 -7.10 19.20
C LEU A 197 -15.23 -6.48 19.94
N ASP A 198 -14.14 -7.22 20.15
CA ASP A 198 -12.89 -6.71 20.70
C ASP A 198 -12.26 -5.63 19.80
N ASP A 199 -12.27 -5.83 18.48
CA ASP A 199 -11.78 -4.83 17.52
C ASP A 199 -12.68 -3.57 17.54
N TYR A 200 -14.00 -3.74 17.60
CA TYR A 200 -14.93 -2.62 17.81
C TYR A 200 -14.60 -1.85 19.10
N GLN A 201 -14.37 -2.55 20.20
CA GLN A 201 -14.01 -1.93 21.48
C GLN A 201 -12.75 -1.08 21.35
N ARG A 202 -11.72 -1.56 20.62
CA ARG A 202 -10.47 -0.83 20.38
C ARG A 202 -10.70 0.44 19.55
N VAL A 203 -11.44 0.32 18.44
CA VAL A 203 -11.76 1.47 17.56
C VAL A 203 -12.54 2.54 18.34
N LEU A 204 -13.59 2.13 19.04
CA LEU A 204 -14.43 3.03 19.83
C LEU A 204 -13.65 3.68 20.99
N SER A 205 -12.72 2.94 21.62
CA SER A 205 -11.85 3.49 22.67
C SER A 205 -10.88 4.54 22.14
N GLY A 206 -10.28 4.30 20.96
CA GLY A 206 -9.41 5.29 20.30
C GLY A 206 -10.16 6.58 19.95
N LEU A 207 -11.36 6.45 19.40
CA LEU A 207 -12.26 7.56 19.14
C LEU A 207 -12.69 8.30 20.42
N ALA A 208 -12.95 7.56 21.51
CA ALA A 208 -13.30 8.13 22.80
C ALA A 208 -12.15 8.96 23.39
N ALA A 209 -10.92 8.50 23.23
CA ALA A 209 -9.72 9.22 23.65
C ALA A 209 -9.49 10.50 22.82
N ALA A 210 -9.65 10.42 21.50
CA ALA A 210 -9.34 11.51 20.59
C ALA A 210 -10.40 12.64 20.57
N ALA A 211 -11.68 12.27 20.62
CA ALA A 211 -12.78 13.24 20.48
C ALA A 211 -13.95 12.88 21.41
N PRO A 212 -13.80 13.03 22.74
CA PRO A 212 -14.70 12.44 23.75
C PRO A 212 -16.18 12.81 23.59
N ASP A 213 -16.48 14.02 23.12
CA ASP A 213 -17.85 14.53 22.98
C ASP A 213 -18.51 14.21 21.63
N THR A 214 -17.79 13.63 20.68
CA THR A 214 -18.32 13.40 19.32
C THR A 214 -19.18 12.14 19.31
N PRO A 215 -20.48 12.23 18.98
CA PRO A 215 -21.36 11.06 18.87
C PRO A 215 -20.89 10.15 17.72
N VAL A 216 -21.00 8.83 17.93
CA VAL A 216 -20.62 7.81 16.97
C VAL A 216 -21.85 6.97 16.62
N PHE A 217 -22.09 6.74 15.35
CA PHE A 217 -23.20 5.93 14.85
C PHE A 217 -22.63 4.68 14.19
N ILE A 218 -22.92 3.53 14.78
CA ILE A 218 -22.58 2.22 14.21
C ILE A 218 -23.87 1.53 13.79
N HIS A 219 -23.84 0.52 12.93
CA HIS A 219 -25.06 -0.21 12.56
C HIS A 219 -24.89 -1.72 12.58
N SER A 220 -26.03 -2.41 12.69
CA SER A 220 -26.13 -3.81 12.30
C SER A 220 -26.66 -3.89 10.87
N TYR A 221 -26.30 -4.95 10.14
CA TYR A 221 -26.74 -5.15 8.75
C TYR A 221 -28.22 -5.54 8.68
N ALA A 222 -28.84 -5.35 7.49
CA ALA A 222 -30.16 -5.90 7.21
C ALA A 222 -30.10 -7.43 7.04
N HIS A 223 -31.22 -8.12 7.22
CA HIS A 223 -31.31 -9.56 7.01
C HIS A 223 -31.14 -9.93 5.53
N ALA A 224 -29.90 -10.24 5.15
CA ALA A 224 -29.52 -10.68 3.82
C ALA A 224 -30.31 -11.92 3.36
N VAL A 225 -30.59 -11.98 2.07
CA VAL A 225 -31.40 -13.05 1.46
C VAL A 225 -30.51 -13.97 0.64
N PRO A 226 -30.06 -15.13 1.20
CA PRO A 226 -29.30 -16.11 0.44
C PRO A 226 -30.10 -16.64 -0.77
N ASN A 227 -29.42 -16.83 -1.90
CA ASN A 227 -29.99 -17.32 -3.16
C ASN A 227 -29.04 -18.36 -3.81
N SER A 228 -29.14 -18.67 -5.10
CA SER A 228 -28.16 -19.56 -5.77
C SER A 228 -26.87 -18.81 -6.12
N GLY A 229 -26.28 -18.13 -5.13
CA GLY A 229 -25.12 -17.28 -5.30
C GLY A 229 -23.92 -17.80 -4.52
N ARG A 230 -22.76 -17.34 -4.95
CA ARG A 230 -21.45 -17.80 -4.45
C ARG A 230 -21.09 -17.28 -3.05
N TRP A 231 -21.87 -16.36 -2.47
CA TRP A 231 -21.51 -15.67 -1.23
C TRP A 231 -22.15 -16.29 0.00
N LEU A 232 -23.45 -16.59 -0.08
CA LEU A 232 -24.19 -17.19 1.03
C LEU A 232 -24.74 -18.56 0.63
N GLY A 233 -25.44 -18.62 -0.50
CA GLY A 233 -26.13 -19.81 -0.97
C GLY A 233 -25.26 -21.03 -1.19
N ASP A 234 -24.28 -20.91 -2.09
CA ASP A 234 -23.38 -22.01 -2.46
C ASP A 234 -22.50 -22.46 -1.29
N PRO A 235 -21.93 -21.56 -0.47
CA PRO A 235 -21.23 -21.96 0.74
C PRO A 235 -22.11 -22.75 1.73
N LEU A 236 -23.37 -22.34 1.95
CA LEU A 236 -24.30 -23.09 2.81
C LEU A 236 -24.71 -24.43 2.18
N ALA A 237 -24.95 -24.45 0.87
CA ALA A 237 -25.26 -25.67 0.13
C ALA A 237 -24.09 -26.68 0.18
N SER A 238 -22.84 -26.20 0.17
CA SER A 238 -21.65 -27.04 0.33
C SER A 238 -21.57 -27.74 1.70
N ARG A 239 -22.31 -27.24 2.70
CA ARG A 239 -22.50 -27.86 4.01
C ARG A 239 -23.72 -28.77 4.09
N GLY A 240 -24.36 -29.07 2.96
CA GLY A 240 -25.56 -29.89 2.87
C GLY A 240 -26.85 -29.14 3.22
N ILE A 241 -26.78 -27.82 3.46
CA ILE A 241 -27.92 -26.98 3.82
C ILE A 241 -28.52 -26.44 2.52
N ILE A 242 -29.37 -27.25 1.88
CA ILE A 242 -29.97 -26.94 0.57
C ILE A 242 -31.31 -26.21 0.72
N ASP A 243 -32.02 -26.43 1.83
CA ASP A 243 -33.31 -25.80 2.08
C ASP A 243 -33.17 -24.28 2.23
N ARG A 244 -33.90 -23.53 1.40
CA ARG A 244 -33.81 -22.06 1.33
C ARG A 244 -34.40 -21.38 2.57
N GLY A 245 -35.37 -21.99 3.23
CA GLY A 245 -35.90 -21.49 4.51
C GLY A 245 -34.81 -21.54 5.57
N LEU A 246 -34.20 -22.70 5.74
CA LEU A 246 -33.11 -22.91 6.70
C LEU A 246 -31.89 -22.02 6.41
N GLN A 247 -31.50 -21.83 5.14
CA GLN A 247 -30.43 -20.89 4.81
C GLN A 247 -30.75 -19.46 5.27
N ARG A 248 -31.97 -18.99 5.02
CA ARG A 248 -32.42 -17.66 5.47
C ARG A 248 -32.42 -17.56 6.99
N ASP A 249 -32.91 -18.58 7.68
CA ASP A 249 -32.96 -18.59 9.15
C ASP A 249 -31.55 -18.55 9.76
N ILE A 250 -30.58 -19.24 9.18
CA ILE A 250 -29.17 -19.20 9.62
C ILE A 250 -28.56 -17.81 9.38
N VAL A 251 -28.77 -17.20 8.22
CA VAL A 251 -28.25 -15.87 7.91
C VAL A 251 -28.88 -14.81 8.81
N ARG A 252 -30.20 -14.89 9.05
CA ARG A 252 -30.90 -14.04 10.04
C ARG A 252 -30.30 -14.19 11.42
N LEU A 253 -30.06 -15.42 11.87
CA LEU A 253 -29.44 -15.69 13.16
C LEU A 253 -28.03 -15.09 13.27
N ILE A 254 -27.20 -15.16 12.22
CA ILE A 254 -25.87 -14.52 12.22
C ILE A 254 -25.99 -13.02 12.47
N VAL A 255 -26.86 -12.34 11.71
CA VAL A 255 -27.09 -10.90 11.84
C VAL A 255 -27.67 -10.54 13.22
N ASP A 256 -28.62 -11.33 13.72
CA ASP A 256 -29.24 -11.10 15.04
C ASP A 256 -28.24 -11.28 16.18
N ARG A 257 -27.35 -12.27 16.10
CA ARG A 257 -26.29 -12.47 17.10
C ARG A 257 -25.23 -11.38 17.04
N PHE A 258 -24.88 -10.89 15.85
CA PHE A 258 -24.00 -9.75 15.69
C PHE A 258 -24.61 -8.49 16.32
N HIS A 259 -25.88 -8.20 16.02
CA HIS A 259 -26.62 -7.09 16.61
C HIS A 259 -26.63 -7.17 18.15
N ALA A 260 -27.00 -8.33 18.71
CA ALA A 260 -27.00 -8.54 20.16
C ALA A 260 -25.61 -8.37 20.79
N GLY A 261 -24.55 -8.78 20.08
CA GLY A 261 -23.17 -8.55 20.50
C GLY A 261 -22.81 -7.07 20.58
N LEU A 262 -23.22 -6.28 19.58
CA LEU A 262 -23.06 -4.82 19.59
C LEU A 262 -23.88 -4.17 20.71
N GLU A 263 -25.13 -4.58 20.92
CA GLU A 263 -25.94 -4.09 22.05
C GLU A 263 -25.26 -4.38 23.41
N ALA A 264 -24.69 -5.58 23.58
CA ALA A 264 -23.97 -5.96 24.78
C ALA A 264 -22.69 -5.12 24.99
N LEU A 265 -21.93 -4.88 23.92
CA LEU A 265 -20.76 -4.00 23.96
C LEU A 265 -21.14 -2.56 24.37
N LEU A 266 -22.23 -2.03 23.81
CA LEU A 266 -22.71 -0.68 24.09
C LEU A 266 -23.39 -0.52 25.46
N ALA A 267 -23.71 -1.64 26.14
CA ALA A 267 -24.18 -1.61 27.51
C ALA A 267 -23.08 -1.18 28.50
N ASP A 268 -21.80 -1.23 28.09
CA ASP A 268 -20.70 -0.67 28.86
C ASP A 268 -20.89 0.86 29.03
N PRO A 269 -20.90 1.39 30.27
CA PRO A 269 -21.01 2.81 30.54
C PRO A 269 -19.98 3.71 29.84
N VAL A 270 -18.82 3.15 29.46
CA VAL A 270 -17.79 3.86 28.69
C VAL A 270 -18.34 4.32 27.33
N PHE A 271 -19.27 3.58 26.73
CA PHE A 271 -19.82 3.85 25.39
C PHE A 271 -21.27 4.37 25.41
N GLY A 272 -22.07 3.95 26.40
CA GLY A 272 -23.55 4.00 26.42
C GLY A 272 -24.27 5.36 26.36
N ARG A 273 -23.56 6.48 26.15
CA ARG A 273 -24.17 7.81 25.85
C ARG A 273 -23.67 8.47 24.58
N ARG A 274 -22.62 7.91 23.99
CA ARG A 274 -21.88 8.50 22.87
C ARG A 274 -22.10 7.71 21.60
N VAL A 275 -22.18 6.38 21.72
CA VAL A 275 -22.32 5.48 20.59
C VAL A 275 -23.79 5.08 20.45
N THR A 276 -24.34 5.22 19.25
CA THR A 276 -25.70 4.81 18.91
C THR A 276 -25.64 3.66 17.91
N LEU A 277 -26.27 2.53 18.25
CA LEU A 277 -26.48 1.43 17.33
C LEU A 277 -27.74 1.69 16.48
N VAL A 278 -27.55 1.79 15.17
CA VAL A 278 -28.62 1.92 14.18
C VAL A 278 -29.06 0.52 13.76
N ASP A 279 -30.29 0.14 14.14
CA ASP A 279 -30.86 -1.15 13.77
C ASP A 279 -31.41 -1.14 12.34
N CYS A 280 -30.71 -1.83 11.44
CA CYS A 280 -31.11 -1.97 10.04
C CYS A 280 -31.65 -3.36 9.68
N ARG A 281 -31.84 -4.27 10.66
CA ARG A 281 -32.23 -5.68 10.41
C ARG A 281 -33.44 -5.82 9.50
N ASP A 282 -34.46 -5.02 9.76
CA ASP A 282 -35.72 -4.96 9.00
C ASP A 282 -35.81 -3.74 8.06
N ALA A 283 -34.68 -3.14 7.68
CA ALA A 283 -34.68 -1.95 6.82
C ALA A 283 -34.94 -2.27 5.35
N VAL A 284 -34.49 -3.44 4.86
CA VAL A 284 -34.47 -3.78 3.43
C VAL A 284 -35.51 -4.85 3.12
N ALA A 285 -36.47 -4.54 2.24
CA ALA A 285 -37.44 -5.51 1.76
C ALA A 285 -36.79 -6.57 0.87
N GLY A 286 -37.36 -7.79 0.85
CA GLY A 286 -36.73 -8.96 0.22
C GLY A 286 -36.51 -8.87 -1.30
N ASP A 287 -37.20 -7.98 -2.01
CA ASP A 287 -37.07 -7.74 -3.45
C ASP A 287 -36.10 -6.60 -3.81
N LEU A 288 -35.59 -5.89 -2.80
CA LEU A 288 -34.69 -4.75 -2.93
C LEU A 288 -33.20 -5.13 -2.79
N TRP A 289 -32.85 -6.40 -3.03
CA TRP A 289 -31.46 -6.89 -3.00
C TRP A 289 -30.85 -6.89 -4.41
N TYR A 290 -29.64 -6.34 -4.54
CA TYR A 290 -28.87 -6.32 -5.78
C TYR A 290 -28.12 -7.66 -5.96
N ASP A 291 -27.45 -8.11 -4.90
CA ASP A 291 -26.86 -9.44 -4.79
C ASP A 291 -27.23 -10.08 -3.43
N GLU A 292 -26.57 -11.18 -3.04
CA GLU A 292 -26.85 -11.87 -1.77
C GLU A 292 -26.53 -11.04 -0.51
N LEU A 293 -25.76 -9.94 -0.64
CA LEU A 293 -25.17 -9.19 0.48
C LEU A 293 -25.42 -7.67 0.41
N HIS A 294 -25.73 -7.12 -0.76
CA HIS A 294 -25.88 -5.70 -0.99
C HIS A 294 -27.30 -5.36 -1.49
N PRO A 295 -27.98 -4.39 -0.86
CA PRO A 295 -29.22 -3.82 -1.37
C PRO A 295 -29.05 -3.11 -2.72
N LYS A 296 -30.16 -2.88 -3.44
CA LYS A 296 -30.23 -1.90 -4.53
C LYS A 296 -30.26 -0.48 -3.96
N ASP A 297 -30.16 0.53 -4.82
CA ASP A 297 -30.24 1.95 -4.45
C ASP A 297 -31.45 2.25 -3.53
N GLU A 298 -32.64 1.69 -3.82
CA GLU A 298 -33.82 1.89 -2.97
C GLU A 298 -33.71 1.20 -1.59
N GLY A 299 -33.02 0.07 -1.53
CA GLY A 299 -32.75 -0.64 -0.28
C GLY A 299 -31.71 0.10 0.57
N PHE A 300 -30.64 0.62 -0.04
CA PHE A 300 -29.68 1.50 0.64
C PHE A 300 -30.34 2.80 1.11
N ALA A 301 -31.27 3.38 0.34
CA ALA A 301 -32.04 4.53 0.78
C ALA A 301 -32.88 4.25 2.04
N ALA A 302 -33.39 3.03 2.20
CA ALA A 302 -34.12 2.60 3.40
C ALA A 302 -33.19 2.44 4.61
N VAL A 303 -31.97 1.96 4.41
CA VAL A 303 -30.91 1.92 5.45
C VAL A 303 -30.50 3.35 5.84
N ALA A 304 -30.24 4.21 4.87
CA ALA A 304 -29.94 5.62 5.09
C ALA A 304 -31.05 6.35 5.87
N ALA A 305 -32.33 6.02 5.65
CA ALA A 305 -33.43 6.58 6.43
C ALA A 305 -33.34 6.24 7.93
N ARG A 306 -32.79 5.08 8.30
CA ARG A 306 -32.51 4.72 9.71
C ARG A 306 -31.42 5.60 10.29
N PHE A 307 -30.34 5.82 9.54
CA PHE A 307 -29.27 6.76 9.91
C PHE A 307 -29.79 8.19 10.07
N ARG A 308 -30.56 8.72 9.10
CA ARG A 308 -31.19 10.05 9.22
C ARG A 308 -32.02 10.19 10.49
N SER A 309 -32.80 9.15 10.83
CA SER A 309 -33.63 9.14 12.03
C SER A 309 -32.79 9.14 13.31
N ALA A 310 -31.73 8.33 13.36
CA ALA A 310 -30.81 8.27 14.50
C ALA A 310 -30.01 9.56 14.66
N MET A 311 -29.62 10.19 13.55
CA MET A 311 -28.79 11.39 13.51
C MET A 311 -29.60 12.69 13.55
N ALA A 312 -30.94 12.63 13.62
CA ALA A 312 -31.80 13.82 13.70
C ALA A 312 -31.48 14.72 14.91
N VAL A 313 -30.84 14.18 15.94
CA VAL A 313 -30.38 14.91 17.14
C VAL A 313 -29.03 15.61 16.95
N VAL A 314 -28.31 15.32 15.86
CA VAL A 314 -27.02 15.94 15.52
C VAL A 314 -27.29 17.32 14.92
N GLY A 315 -27.31 18.34 15.78
CA GLY A 315 -27.33 19.74 15.35
C GLY A 315 -25.92 20.29 15.13
N PRO A 316 -25.72 21.30 14.25
CA PRO A 316 -24.42 21.95 14.09
C PRO A 316 -23.98 22.54 15.43
N ARG A 317 -22.78 22.19 15.92
CA ARG A 317 -22.26 22.72 17.18
C ARG A 317 -22.18 24.25 17.10
N ARG A 318 -23.08 24.96 17.80
CA ARG A 318 -22.94 26.40 18.05
C ARG A 318 -21.69 26.59 18.88
N SER A 319 -20.63 27.15 18.28
CA SER A 319 -19.49 27.62 19.04
C SER A 319 -19.99 28.60 20.10
N SER A 320 -19.76 28.25 21.37
CA SER A 320 -19.93 29.17 22.48
C SER A 320 -18.92 30.30 22.26
N ARG A 321 -19.38 31.42 21.71
CA ARG A 321 -18.68 32.69 21.79
C ARG A 321 -18.54 33.06 23.27
N GLY A 322 -17.41 32.65 23.86
CA GLY A 322 -16.91 33.23 25.09
C GLY A 322 -16.65 34.71 24.85
N VAL A 323 -17.46 35.54 25.49
CA VAL A 323 -17.31 36.99 25.58
C VAL A 323 -15.94 37.30 26.19
N ILE A 324 -15.06 37.96 25.43
CA ILE A 324 -14.07 38.87 26.01
C ILE A 324 -14.37 40.25 25.44
N ALA A 325 -14.77 41.12 26.36
CA ALA A 325 -15.29 42.44 26.10
C ALA A 325 -14.25 43.35 25.44
N SER A 326 -14.75 44.14 24.49
CA SER A 326 -14.16 45.37 23.99
C SER A 326 -13.87 46.34 25.14
N GLY A 327 -12.60 46.70 25.32
CA GLY A 327 -12.18 47.76 26.24
C GLY A 327 -10.71 48.11 26.02
N LEU A 328 -10.45 49.14 25.21
CA LEU A 328 -9.16 49.84 25.17
C LEU A 328 -8.83 50.40 26.56
N PRO A 329 -7.55 50.40 26.95
CA PRO A 329 -6.95 51.68 27.30
C PRO A 329 -5.62 51.92 26.58
N ALA A 330 -5.42 53.19 26.29
CA ALA A 330 -4.31 53.78 25.58
C ALA A 330 -3.02 53.88 26.42
N THR A 331 -1.89 53.76 25.71
CA THR A 331 -0.60 54.45 25.90
C THR A 331 0.16 54.30 27.22
N VAL A 332 1.23 53.48 27.20
CA VAL A 332 2.59 53.72 27.72
C VAL A 332 3.48 52.73 26.93
N GLY A 333 4.66 53.00 26.37
CA GLY A 333 5.57 54.12 26.23
C GLY A 333 6.76 53.57 25.43
N ALA A 334 7.36 54.39 24.58
CA ALA A 334 8.37 54.02 23.60
C ALA A 334 9.60 53.29 24.18
N GLY A 335 10.11 52.29 23.44
CA GLY A 335 11.41 51.68 23.74
C GLY A 335 11.78 50.50 22.86
N ALA A 336 12.59 50.78 21.83
CA ALA A 336 13.54 49.88 21.16
C ALA A 336 13.06 48.88 20.08
N ALA A 337 13.44 49.24 18.84
CA ALA A 337 13.84 48.41 17.71
C ALA A 337 12.81 47.47 17.07
N ALA A 338 12.33 47.89 15.90
CA ALA A 338 11.69 47.05 14.90
C ALA A 338 12.55 45.82 14.57
N ARG A 339 11.97 44.62 14.72
CA ARG A 339 12.36 43.42 13.97
C ARG A 339 11.36 43.27 12.84
N GLU A 340 11.80 43.50 11.60
CA GLU A 340 11.02 43.17 10.40
C GLU A 340 10.72 41.66 10.41
N GLN A 341 9.44 41.30 10.57
CA GLN A 341 8.97 39.92 10.47
C GLN A 341 8.46 39.68 9.04
N SER A 342 8.93 38.60 8.40
CA SER A 342 8.56 38.23 7.03
C SER A 342 7.29 37.36 7.02
N PRO A 343 6.23 37.71 6.26
CA PRO A 343 4.98 36.94 6.19
C PRO A 343 5.15 35.47 5.80
N ALA A 344 6.21 35.13 5.06
CA ALA A 344 6.52 33.76 4.67
C ALA A 344 7.05 32.93 5.85
N GLY A 345 7.80 33.54 6.78
CA GLY A 345 8.30 32.87 7.98
C GLY A 345 7.17 32.48 8.93
N ASP A 346 6.16 33.36 9.09
CA ASP A 346 5.00 33.11 9.93
C ASP A 346 4.12 31.96 9.39
N ALA A 347 3.97 31.86 8.07
CA ALA A 347 3.25 30.76 7.42
C ALA A 347 3.95 29.40 7.64
N VAL A 348 5.28 29.37 7.53
CA VAL A 348 6.07 28.15 7.79
C VAL A 348 6.00 27.73 9.25
N LEU A 349 6.07 28.68 10.19
CA LEU A 349 5.91 28.41 11.62
C LEU A 349 4.49 27.93 11.98
N ALA A 350 3.46 28.48 11.31
CA ALA A 350 2.10 28.00 11.45
C ALA A 350 1.94 26.55 10.95
N LEU A 351 2.52 26.19 9.81
CA LEU A 351 2.53 24.82 9.31
C LEU A 351 3.24 23.86 10.28
N ALA A 352 4.44 24.24 10.74
CA ALA A 352 5.27 23.42 11.63
C ALA A 352 4.60 23.11 12.98
N SER A 353 3.76 24.04 13.47
CA SER A 353 3.04 23.91 14.74
C SER A 353 1.66 23.27 14.60
N THR A 354 1.04 23.33 13.41
CA THR A 354 -0.34 22.86 13.19
C THR A 354 -0.42 21.41 12.73
N PHE A 355 0.53 20.93 11.93
CA PHE A 355 0.47 19.61 11.29
C PHE A 355 1.65 18.72 11.70
N ASP A 356 1.45 17.42 11.85
CA ASP A 356 2.51 16.43 12.10
C ASP A 356 3.37 16.18 10.85
N GLU A 357 4.57 15.63 11.08
CA GLU A 357 5.55 15.44 10.00
C GLU A 357 5.06 14.45 8.94
N THR A 358 4.23 13.48 9.32
CA THR A 358 3.68 12.48 8.40
C THR A 358 2.68 13.12 7.43
N VAL A 359 1.80 13.98 7.94
CA VAL A 359 0.87 14.78 7.13
C VAL A 359 1.63 15.75 6.21
N LEU A 360 2.67 16.42 6.73
CA LEU A 360 3.50 17.31 5.93
C LEU A 360 4.26 16.57 4.83
N CYS A 361 4.75 15.35 5.09
CA CYS A 361 5.40 14.52 4.06
C CYS A 361 4.41 14.09 2.98
N ARG A 362 3.19 13.66 3.34
CA ARG A 362 2.18 13.29 2.34
C ARG A 362 1.81 14.44 1.42
N GLU A 363 1.62 15.64 2.00
CA GLU A 363 1.34 16.84 1.20
C GLU A 363 2.54 17.24 0.32
N LEU A 364 3.77 17.10 0.82
CA LEU A 364 4.97 17.35 0.03
C LEU A 364 5.02 16.44 -1.20
N GLY A 365 4.75 15.14 -1.04
CA GLY A 365 4.69 14.20 -2.16
C GLY A 365 3.65 14.63 -3.19
N ARG A 366 2.46 15.02 -2.73
CA ARG A 366 1.39 15.50 -3.60
C ARG A 366 1.76 16.74 -4.41
N GLN A 367 2.37 17.75 -3.78
CA GLN A 367 2.79 18.99 -4.47
C GLN A 367 3.83 18.70 -5.54
N MET A 368 4.70 17.73 -5.29
CA MET A 368 5.73 17.31 -6.24
C MET A 368 5.15 16.53 -7.42
N THR A 369 4.10 15.72 -7.19
CA THR A 369 3.34 15.08 -8.27
C THR A 369 2.62 16.12 -9.14
N LEU A 370 1.99 17.14 -8.53
CA LEU A 370 1.28 18.20 -9.24
C LEU A 370 2.21 19.09 -10.07
N ALA A 371 3.44 19.34 -9.59
CA ALA A 371 4.44 20.12 -10.32
C ALA A 371 5.02 19.40 -11.55
N SER A 372 4.77 18.08 -11.70
CA SER A 372 5.33 17.24 -12.77
C SER A 372 4.40 17.07 -13.98
N GLY A 373 3.19 17.64 -13.96
CA GLY A 373 2.25 17.68 -15.10
C GLY A 373 2.34 19.02 -15.84
N ASP A 374 2.55 18.98 -17.15
CA ASP A 374 3.01 20.15 -17.91
C ASP A 374 1.91 21.18 -18.24
N GLY A 375 2.26 22.47 -18.15
CA GLY A 375 1.57 23.60 -18.79
C GLY A 375 0.69 24.51 -17.91
N ASP A 376 1.28 25.45 -17.16
CA ASP A 376 1.33 26.89 -17.52
C ASP A 376 1.76 27.75 -16.31
N ARG A 377 2.63 28.74 -16.56
CA ARG A 377 3.04 29.71 -15.53
C ARG A 377 1.89 30.65 -15.23
N ALA A 378 1.04 30.31 -14.27
CA ALA A 378 0.10 31.24 -13.66
C ALA A 378 0.48 31.52 -12.20
N SER A 379 1.00 32.74 -11.98
CA SER A 379 1.14 33.36 -10.66
C SER A 379 -0.19 33.33 -9.92
N THR A 380 -0.30 32.49 -8.90
CA THR A 380 -1.44 32.45 -7.97
C THR A 380 -0.95 32.76 -6.56
N PRO A 381 -1.61 33.63 -5.76
CA PRO A 381 -1.13 34.05 -4.45
C PRO A 381 -1.14 32.90 -3.42
N PRO A 382 -0.37 33.01 -2.32
CA PRO A 382 -0.33 31.98 -1.28
C PRO A 382 -1.70 31.90 -0.59
N GLY A 383 -2.42 30.80 -0.79
CA GLY A 383 -3.74 30.60 -0.17
C GLY A 383 -4.57 29.45 -0.69
N VAL A 384 -4.14 28.71 -1.71
CA VAL A 384 -4.89 27.58 -2.28
C VAL A 384 -3.93 26.42 -2.52
N LEU A 385 -4.36 25.20 -2.18
CA LEU A 385 -3.69 23.89 -2.28
C LEU A 385 -2.98 23.38 -1.02
N LEU A 386 -3.77 23.14 0.02
CA LEU A 386 -3.54 22.12 1.06
C LEU A 386 -4.88 21.42 1.22
N ASN A 387 -5.19 20.40 0.41
CA ASN A 387 -6.38 19.58 0.63
C ASN A 387 -6.46 18.35 -0.30
N MET A 388 -5.76 17.31 0.11
CA MET A 388 -6.01 15.89 -0.19
C MET A 388 -5.71 15.15 1.09
N PRO A 389 -6.61 14.31 1.63
CA PRO A 389 -6.29 13.60 2.85
C PRO A 389 -5.53 12.33 2.49
N ALA A 390 -4.79 11.82 3.46
CA ALA A 390 -4.28 10.48 3.40
C ALA A 390 -5.48 9.50 3.34
N SER A 391 -5.37 8.50 2.45
CA SER A 391 -6.08 7.22 2.38
C SER A 391 -7.47 7.11 1.77
N SER A 392 -7.87 5.99 1.15
CA SER A 392 -7.32 4.65 0.84
C SER A 392 -7.52 4.44 -0.69
N ILE A 393 -7.00 3.47 -1.44
CA ILE A 393 -6.82 2.01 -1.35
C ILE A 393 -5.62 1.66 -2.25
N ASP A 394 -4.91 0.57 -1.98
CA ASP A 394 -3.80 0.02 -2.78
C ASP A 394 -2.54 0.93 -2.87
N GLY A 395 -1.74 1.02 -1.81
CA GLY A 395 -0.32 1.47 -1.85
C GLY A 395 -0.04 2.94 -2.27
N ALA A 396 -1.03 3.70 -2.74
CA ALA A 396 -0.82 5.06 -3.24
C ALA A 396 -0.67 6.12 -2.13
N SER A 397 -1.29 5.91 -0.96
CA SER A 397 -1.10 6.75 0.24
C SER A 397 0.35 6.66 0.75
N ASP A 398 0.93 5.45 0.68
CA ASP A 398 2.35 5.24 0.93
C ASP A 398 3.19 5.86 -0.17
N ALA A 399 2.84 5.71 -1.46
CA ALA A 399 3.63 6.31 -2.54
C ALA A 399 3.78 7.85 -2.43
N LEU A 400 2.73 8.58 -2.02
CA LEU A 400 2.80 10.03 -1.79
C LEU A 400 3.59 10.37 -0.52
N TYR A 401 3.36 9.65 0.59
CA TYR A 401 4.16 9.78 1.80
C TYR A 401 5.65 9.54 1.52
N LEU A 402 5.97 8.48 0.79
CA LEU A 402 7.31 8.05 0.41
C LEU A 402 7.95 9.03 -0.59
N LEU A 403 7.21 9.55 -1.58
CA LEU A 403 7.69 10.62 -2.45
C LEU A 403 8.03 11.88 -1.66
N GLY A 404 7.17 12.29 -0.73
CA GLY A 404 7.44 13.41 0.15
C GLY A 404 8.65 13.17 1.04
N ARG A 405 8.79 11.97 1.62
CA ARG A 405 9.98 11.59 2.38
C ARG A 405 11.25 11.60 1.54
N ARG A 406 11.21 11.17 0.27
CA ARG A 406 12.36 11.24 -0.66
C ARG A 406 12.79 12.68 -0.93
N VAL A 407 11.82 13.56 -1.23
CA VAL A 407 12.09 14.98 -1.48
C VAL A 407 12.63 15.64 -0.22
N LEU A 408 12.03 15.36 0.94
CA LEU A 408 12.51 15.84 2.23
C LEU A 408 13.93 15.35 2.53
N ALA A 409 14.24 14.06 2.35
CA ALA A 409 15.55 13.50 2.65
C ALA A 409 16.65 14.08 1.74
N ARG A 410 16.34 14.28 0.46
CA ARG A 410 17.24 14.98 -0.48
C ARG A 410 17.48 16.41 -0.01
N MET A 411 16.42 17.18 0.25
CA MET A 411 16.56 18.57 0.69
C MET A 411 17.26 18.68 2.04
N HIS A 412 17.04 17.73 2.95
CA HIS A 412 17.71 17.66 4.25
C HIS A 412 19.22 17.49 4.07
N ARG A 413 19.68 16.59 3.19
CA ARG A 413 21.13 16.41 2.88
C ARG A 413 21.73 17.64 2.21
N GLU A 414 21.01 18.24 1.27
CA GLU A 414 21.49 19.42 0.56
C GLU A 414 21.57 20.66 1.47
N VAL A 415 20.55 20.89 2.30
CA VAL A 415 20.57 21.97 3.32
C VAL A 415 21.65 21.70 4.37
N GLN A 416 21.89 20.44 4.75
CA GLN A 416 22.97 20.06 5.65
C GLN A 416 24.35 20.33 5.04
N ARG A 417 24.55 19.98 3.77
CA ARG A 417 25.78 20.29 3.03
C ARG A 417 26.00 21.80 2.90
N LEU A 418 24.94 22.55 2.61
CA LEU A 418 24.98 24.01 2.55
C LEU A 418 25.34 24.62 3.91
N LEU A 419 24.61 24.24 4.97
CA LEU A 419 24.72 24.81 6.30
C LEU A 419 26.03 24.43 7.00
N CYS A 420 26.45 23.16 6.90
CA CYS A 420 27.57 22.58 7.63
C CYS A 420 28.85 22.43 6.80
N GLY A 421 28.75 22.51 5.47
CA GLY A 421 29.90 22.41 4.58
C GLY A 421 30.76 23.67 4.52
N ASN A 422 31.85 23.56 3.77
CA ASN A 422 32.94 24.53 3.67
C ASN A 422 33.25 24.87 2.19
N GLU A 423 32.42 24.40 1.26
CA GLU A 423 32.59 24.62 -0.18
C GLU A 423 32.44 26.11 -0.54
N ARG A 424 33.26 26.59 -1.48
CA ARG A 424 33.40 28.01 -1.82
C ARG A 424 32.26 28.56 -2.69
N VAL A 425 31.55 27.67 -3.40
CA VAL A 425 30.44 28.00 -4.31
C VAL A 425 29.20 28.45 -3.54
N ASP A 426 29.05 27.96 -2.31
CA ASP A 426 27.86 28.13 -1.47
C ASP A 426 28.01 29.21 -0.39
N GLN A 427 29.05 30.04 -0.49
CA GLN A 427 29.49 30.91 0.61
C GLN A 427 28.46 31.99 0.98
N GLU A 428 27.72 32.52 0.00
CA GLU A 428 26.72 33.57 0.18
C GLU A 428 25.43 33.03 0.82
N ASP A 429 24.87 31.96 0.26
CA ASP A 429 23.66 31.29 0.77
C ASP A 429 23.87 30.71 2.18
N ARG A 430 25.06 30.16 2.44
CA ARG A 430 25.44 29.69 3.78
C ARG A 430 25.55 30.84 4.79
N ALA A 431 26.13 31.97 4.40
CA ALA A 431 26.23 33.13 5.28
C ALA A 431 24.84 33.70 5.61
N ALA A 432 23.97 33.78 4.61
CA ALA A 432 22.57 34.19 4.79
C ALA A 432 21.82 33.24 5.74
N LEU A 433 21.92 31.92 5.52
CA LEU A 433 21.25 30.92 6.36
C LEU A 433 21.79 30.90 7.81
N ARG A 434 23.11 30.97 8.01
CA ARG A 434 23.71 31.02 9.36
C ARG A 434 23.33 32.28 10.12
N SER A 435 23.32 33.44 9.45
CA SER A 435 22.90 34.71 10.07
C SER A 435 21.43 34.70 10.49
N ALA A 436 20.58 33.90 9.82
CA ALA A 436 19.17 33.77 10.18
C ALA A 436 18.96 33.08 11.55
N PHE A 437 19.87 32.18 11.95
CA PHE A 437 19.81 31.54 13.27
C PHE A 437 19.98 32.54 14.42
N ASP A 438 20.74 33.63 14.22
CA ASP A 438 20.93 34.70 15.21
C ASP A 438 19.70 35.64 15.32
N LEU A 439 18.84 35.65 14.30
CA LEU A 439 17.67 36.53 14.21
C LEU A 439 16.38 35.88 14.74
N GLY A 440 16.37 34.55 14.89
CA GLY A 440 15.28 33.75 15.49
C GLY A 440 14.51 32.90 14.48
N GLN A 441 13.62 32.04 15.00
CA GLN A 441 12.96 30.98 14.21
C GLN A 441 12.20 31.48 12.97
N GLY A 442 11.57 32.66 13.04
CA GLY A 442 10.86 33.24 11.88
C GLY A 442 11.79 33.66 10.74
N ALA A 443 13.00 34.12 11.07
CA ALA A 443 14.03 34.44 10.09
C ALA A 443 14.61 33.16 9.48
N VAL A 444 14.87 32.12 10.28
CA VAL A 444 15.32 30.80 9.80
C VAL A 444 14.28 30.19 8.85
N ALA A 445 13.00 30.24 9.24
CA ALA A 445 11.89 29.73 8.44
C ALA A 445 11.76 30.43 7.08
N ALA A 446 11.84 31.76 7.07
CA ALA A 446 11.78 32.56 5.85
C ALA A 446 13.01 32.33 4.95
N SER A 447 14.21 32.27 5.52
CA SER A 447 15.45 32.01 4.78
C SER A 447 15.46 30.60 4.18
N LEU A 448 15.04 29.57 4.93
CA LEU A 448 14.94 28.20 4.42
C LEU A 448 13.92 28.10 3.27
N ALA A 449 12.72 28.64 3.44
CA ALA A 449 11.70 28.60 2.38
C ALA A 449 12.14 29.37 1.13
N GLY A 450 12.78 30.54 1.30
CA GLY A 450 13.31 31.33 0.20
C GLY A 450 14.45 30.65 -0.55
N LEU A 451 15.39 30.02 0.16
CA LEU A 451 16.48 29.24 -0.43
C LEU A 451 15.93 28.05 -1.21
N LEU A 452 15.05 27.26 -0.58
CA LEU A 452 14.44 26.06 -1.19
C LEU A 452 13.63 26.38 -2.45
N ALA A 453 12.96 27.54 -2.49
CA ALA A 453 12.23 28.02 -3.66
C ALA A 453 13.10 28.74 -4.71
N GLY A 454 14.32 29.14 -4.33
CA GLY A 454 15.26 29.90 -5.15
C GLY A 454 16.01 29.03 -6.18
N SER A 455 16.85 29.68 -6.99
CA SER A 455 17.58 29.05 -8.11
C SER A 455 18.55 27.94 -7.73
N GLY A 456 18.88 27.79 -6.44
CA GLY A 456 19.75 26.72 -5.94
C GLY A 456 19.05 25.36 -5.78
N PHE A 457 17.76 25.34 -5.42
CA PHE A 457 17.02 24.11 -5.11
C PHE A 457 15.76 23.91 -5.98
N GLY A 458 15.15 24.99 -6.47
CA GLY A 458 14.12 24.95 -7.51
C GLY A 458 12.79 24.31 -7.12
N LEU A 459 12.45 24.24 -5.82
CA LEU A 459 11.15 23.71 -5.40
C LEU A 459 10.01 24.72 -5.67
N PRO A 460 8.79 24.22 -5.97
CA PRO A 460 7.60 25.06 -5.90
C PRO A 460 7.48 25.72 -4.53
N ALA A 461 7.05 26.98 -4.47
CA ALA A 461 7.01 27.77 -3.22
C ALA A 461 6.24 27.08 -2.08
N VAL A 462 5.18 26.34 -2.41
CA VAL A 462 4.39 25.56 -1.44
C VAL A 462 5.17 24.35 -0.91
N ALA A 463 5.85 23.60 -1.79
CA ALA A 463 6.71 22.48 -1.39
C ALA A 463 7.91 22.96 -0.56
N ALA A 464 8.51 24.10 -0.92
CA ALA A 464 9.58 24.74 -0.18
C ALA A 464 9.14 25.14 1.25
N ALA A 465 7.94 25.68 1.40
CA ALA A 465 7.38 26.02 2.72
C ALA A 465 7.12 24.78 3.59
N ILE A 466 6.66 23.67 2.99
CA ILE A 466 6.46 22.40 3.70
C ILE A 466 7.79 21.82 4.18
N VAL A 467 8.79 21.73 3.30
CA VAL A 467 10.14 21.26 3.68
C VAL A 467 10.75 22.15 4.77
N ALA A 468 10.64 23.47 4.62
CA ALA A 468 11.11 24.42 5.64
C ALA A 468 10.40 24.22 6.98
N SER A 469 9.10 23.93 6.98
CA SER A 469 8.33 23.71 8.21
C SER A 469 8.79 22.45 8.97
N ILE A 470 9.10 21.37 8.25
CA ILE A 470 9.61 20.12 8.83
C ILE A 470 11.01 20.35 9.41
N LEU A 471 11.89 21.03 8.68
CA LEU A 471 13.25 21.32 9.15
C LEU A 471 13.24 22.26 10.37
N VAL A 472 12.44 23.32 10.36
CA VAL A 472 12.31 24.22 11.51
C VAL A 472 11.76 23.48 12.72
N ARG A 473 10.78 22.59 12.55
CA ARG A 473 10.23 21.75 13.65
C ARG A 473 11.31 20.87 14.29
N ARG A 474 12.21 20.28 13.50
CA ARG A 474 13.28 19.41 13.98
C ARG A 474 14.39 20.16 14.72
N PHE A 475 14.64 21.43 14.38
CA PHE A 475 15.80 22.19 14.88
C PHE A 475 15.45 23.48 15.64
N ALA A 476 14.18 23.67 16.01
CA ALA A 476 13.62 24.91 16.53
C ALA A 476 14.39 25.56 17.70
N ARG A 477 15.23 24.83 18.43
CA ARG A 477 15.82 25.30 19.71
C ARG A 477 17.34 25.37 19.77
N SER A 478 18.04 25.11 18.66
CA SER A 478 19.50 24.96 18.67
C SER A 478 20.22 25.91 17.72
N GLY A 479 21.43 26.31 18.10
CA GLY A 479 22.33 27.07 17.22
C GLY A 479 22.79 26.22 16.03
N TRP A 480 23.16 26.84 14.90
CA TRP A 480 23.54 26.09 13.70
C TRP A 480 24.72 25.14 13.93
N GLU A 481 25.64 25.45 14.86
CA GLU A 481 26.76 24.58 15.24
C GLU A 481 26.27 23.29 15.94
N GLU A 482 25.30 23.39 16.84
CA GLU A 482 24.67 22.26 17.52
C GLU A 482 23.84 21.40 16.55
N VAL A 483 23.16 22.05 15.59
CA VAL A 483 22.43 21.36 14.51
C VAL A 483 23.39 20.55 13.63
N CYS A 484 24.55 21.12 13.27
CA CYS A 484 25.56 20.40 12.48
C CYS A 484 26.19 19.22 13.23
N LEU A 485 26.38 19.34 14.56
CA LEU A 485 26.84 18.23 15.40
C LEU A 485 25.80 17.10 15.47
N ALA A 486 24.52 17.43 15.70
CA ALA A 486 23.43 16.46 15.72
C ALA A 486 23.25 15.75 14.37
N TRP A 487 23.43 16.46 13.25
CA TRP A 487 23.42 15.86 11.92
C TRP A 487 24.63 14.97 11.64
N GLY A 488 25.80 15.29 12.20
CA GLY A 488 27.00 14.45 12.08
C GLY A 488 26.83 13.07 12.75
N GLU A 489 26.12 13.01 13.88
CA GLU A 489 25.82 11.75 14.57
C GLU A 489 24.74 10.91 13.85
N GLN A 490 23.75 11.54 13.22
CA GLN A 490 22.70 10.86 12.45
C GLN A 490 23.15 10.35 11.07
N LEU A 491 24.25 10.89 10.51
CA LEU A 491 24.74 10.59 9.15
C LEU A 491 26.12 9.90 9.14
N ALA A 492 26.64 9.48 10.31
CA ALA A 492 27.93 8.78 10.38
C ALA A 492 27.87 7.43 9.62
N PRO A 493 28.81 7.11 8.71
CA PRO A 493 28.60 6.06 7.72
C PRO A 493 29.25 4.72 8.09
N GLY A 494 28.48 3.65 7.99
CA GLY A 494 28.95 2.40 7.37
C GLY A 494 28.59 2.46 5.88
N GLY A 495 29.55 2.79 5.01
CA GLY A 495 29.32 2.81 3.56
C GLY A 495 30.11 3.92 2.84
N ASN A 496 31.19 3.53 2.15
CA ASN A 496 32.01 4.42 1.34
C ASN A 496 31.31 4.82 0.04
N ALA A 497 30.77 6.04 -0.04
CA ALA A 497 30.44 6.67 -1.32
C ALA A 497 31.63 7.54 -1.80
N ARG A 498 32.22 7.19 -2.95
CA ARG A 498 33.27 8.00 -3.59
C ARG A 498 32.73 9.36 -4.09
N PRO A 499 33.54 10.44 -4.09
CA PRO A 499 33.12 11.75 -4.55
C PRO A 499 33.07 11.82 -6.09
N ARG A 500 32.00 12.43 -6.65
CA ARG A 500 31.97 12.89 -8.05
C ARG A 500 32.56 14.32 -8.16
N PRO A 501 33.25 14.68 -9.26
CA PRO A 501 33.88 15.98 -9.40
C PRO A 501 32.89 17.11 -9.69
N ALA A 502 33.23 18.31 -9.22
CA ALA A 502 32.45 19.53 -9.37
C ALA A 502 32.61 20.15 -10.77
N GLY A 503 31.49 20.51 -11.40
CA GLY A 503 31.47 21.47 -12.51
C GLY A 503 30.50 21.15 -13.65
N MET A 504 29.21 21.47 -13.48
CA MET A 504 28.36 22.19 -14.45
C MET A 504 26.90 22.13 -13.98
N ILE A 505 26.33 23.32 -13.74
CA ILE A 505 24.89 23.54 -13.61
C ILE A 505 24.34 23.52 -15.04
N ALA A 506 23.54 22.51 -15.38
CA ALA A 506 22.72 22.50 -16.58
C ALA A 506 21.29 22.15 -16.19
N ALA A 507 20.36 22.85 -16.82
CA ALA A 507 18.93 22.82 -16.59
C ALA A 507 18.36 21.38 -16.55
N LEU A 508 17.29 21.21 -15.79
CA LEU A 508 16.35 20.10 -15.97
C LEU A 508 15.74 20.21 -17.37
N GLU A 509 16.47 19.74 -18.38
CA GLU A 509 15.82 19.04 -19.47
C GLU A 509 15.31 17.74 -18.87
N VAL A 510 13.98 17.62 -18.85
CA VAL A 510 13.32 16.34 -18.71
C VAL A 510 13.73 15.57 -19.97
N GLU A 511 14.78 14.75 -19.89
CA GLU A 511 14.83 13.60 -20.78
C GLU A 511 13.52 12.86 -20.58
N GLU A 512 12.75 12.74 -21.67
CA GLU A 512 11.68 11.75 -21.77
C GLU A 512 12.17 10.50 -21.04
N VAL A 513 11.46 10.10 -19.97
CA VAL A 513 11.48 8.71 -19.58
C VAL A 513 10.76 7.98 -20.71
N ALA A 514 11.46 7.82 -21.82
CA ALA A 514 11.32 6.64 -22.63
C ALA A 514 11.36 5.51 -21.61
N MET A 515 10.26 4.74 -21.53
CA MET A 515 10.26 3.49 -20.80
C MET A 515 11.51 2.76 -21.26
N ALA A 516 12.55 2.73 -20.42
CA ALA A 516 13.71 1.92 -20.70
C ALA A 516 13.14 0.53 -20.89
N THR A 517 13.32 -0.04 -22.07
CA THR A 517 13.06 -1.45 -22.28
C THR A 517 13.82 -2.17 -21.18
N ASN A 518 13.10 -2.91 -20.32
CA ASN A 518 13.74 -3.75 -19.34
C ASN A 518 14.58 -4.76 -20.14
N GLU A 519 15.90 -4.60 -20.11
CA GLU A 519 16.86 -5.51 -20.73
C GLU A 519 17.34 -6.56 -19.71
N GLN A 520 16.86 -6.48 -18.46
CA GLN A 520 17.35 -7.25 -17.33
C GLN A 520 16.48 -8.48 -17.10
N HIS A 521 17.11 -9.64 -17.18
CA HIS A 521 16.44 -10.91 -16.92
C HIS A 521 16.55 -11.30 -15.45
N PHE A 522 15.39 -11.42 -14.78
CA PHE A 522 15.27 -11.87 -13.38
C PHE A 522 14.88 -13.35 -13.28
N CYS A 523 15.44 -14.05 -12.29
CA CYS A 523 15.26 -15.48 -12.06
C CYS A 523 14.01 -15.78 -11.21
N ILE A 524 13.56 -17.04 -11.06
CA ILE A 524 12.45 -17.42 -10.16
C ILE A 524 12.88 -18.58 -9.27
N CYS A 525 12.57 -18.51 -7.97
CA CYS A 525 12.75 -19.64 -7.06
C CYS A 525 11.42 -20.40 -6.87
N MET A 526 11.39 -21.70 -7.15
CA MET A 526 10.19 -22.53 -7.04
C MET A 526 10.19 -23.36 -5.75
N THR A 527 9.15 -23.23 -4.92
CA THR A 527 8.93 -24.06 -3.72
C THR A 527 7.57 -24.78 -3.79
N LYS A 528 7.48 -26.02 -3.31
CA LYS A 528 6.20 -26.79 -3.27
C LYS A 528 5.64 -27.04 -1.88
N THR A 529 6.42 -26.79 -0.83
CA THR A 529 5.97 -26.97 0.55
C THR A 529 5.27 -25.71 1.08
N ASN A 530 4.03 -25.84 1.57
CA ASN A 530 3.48 -24.90 2.55
C ASN A 530 4.28 -25.10 3.85
N VAL A 531 5.44 -24.48 3.96
CA VAL A 531 6.30 -24.64 5.12
C VAL A 531 5.64 -23.94 6.31
N ALA A 532 5.19 -24.73 7.28
CA ALA A 532 4.86 -24.23 8.61
C ALA A 532 6.12 -23.61 9.21
N MET A 533 6.03 -22.36 9.66
CA MET A 533 7.11 -21.62 10.31
C MET A 533 7.74 -22.43 11.45
N GLY A 534 9.04 -22.71 11.32
CA GLY A 534 9.85 -23.37 12.34
C GLY A 534 11.24 -23.74 11.81
N GLU A 535 12.22 -22.85 12.10
CA GLU A 535 13.69 -23.03 12.09
C GLU A 535 14.50 -22.88 10.77
N LYS A 536 15.19 -21.72 10.67
CA LYS A 536 16.62 -21.40 10.36
C LYS A 536 17.25 -21.52 8.94
N ALA A 537 18.02 -20.46 8.63
CA ALA A 537 19.21 -20.29 7.75
C ALA A 537 19.03 -19.85 6.26
N ALA A 538 20.09 -19.22 5.71
CA ALA A 538 20.30 -18.80 4.31
C ALA A 538 20.17 -19.95 3.28
N VAL A 539 20.11 -21.18 3.78
CA VAL A 539 19.70 -22.39 3.06
C VAL A 539 18.51 -22.96 3.83
N LEU A 540 17.37 -23.20 3.17
CA LEU A 540 16.18 -23.74 3.85
C LEU A 540 16.42 -25.19 4.32
N ASP A 541 16.61 -25.37 5.63
CA ASP A 541 16.87 -26.65 6.32
C ASP A 541 16.01 -27.85 5.84
N PRO A 542 14.68 -27.74 5.65
CA PRO A 542 13.87 -28.88 5.19
C PRO A 542 14.14 -29.29 3.73
N THR A 543 14.79 -28.43 2.94
CA THR A 543 15.07 -28.67 1.52
C THR A 543 16.54 -29.04 1.25
N LYS A 544 17.41 -29.04 2.27
CA LYS A 544 18.82 -29.37 2.12
C LYS A 544 19.06 -30.79 1.59
N TRP A 545 20.14 -30.93 0.82
CA TRP A 545 20.73 -32.25 0.53
C TRP A 545 21.46 -32.77 1.78
N ASN A 546 21.78 -34.06 1.84
CA ASN A 546 22.69 -34.53 2.88
C ASN A 546 24.14 -34.35 2.39
N PRO A 547 25.10 -33.99 3.27
CA PRO A 547 26.51 -34.03 2.92
C PRO A 547 26.88 -35.40 2.32
N GLN A 548 27.71 -35.39 1.28
CA GLN A 548 28.13 -36.52 0.45
C GLN A 548 27.05 -37.08 -0.48
N ASP A 549 25.87 -36.45 -0.58
CA ASP A 549 24.88 -36.85 -1.58
C ASP A 549 25.46 -36.71 -2.99
N VAL A 550 25.17 -37.72 -3.82
CA VAL A 550 25.43 -37.71 -5.25
C VAL A 550 24.14 -37.31 -5.94
N ILE A 551 24.13 -36.13 -6.56
CA ILE A 551 22.97 -35.53 -7.20
C ILE A 551 23.08 -35.76 -8.70
N ARG A 552 22.15 -36.50 -9.29
CA ARG A 552 22.17 -36.74 -10.74
C ARG A 552 21.63 -35.52 -11.47
N VAL A 553 22.39 -35.06 -12.44
CA VAL A 553 22.08 -33.89 -13.25
C VAL A 553 22.04 -34.31 -14.72
N ARG A 554 20.99 -33.93 -15.44
CA ARG A 554 20.91 -34.15 -16.89
C ARG A 554 20.35 -32.94 -17.62
N PHE A 555 20.77 -32.79 -18.88
CA PHE A 555 20.21 -31.81 -19.79
C PHE A 555 19.08 -32.42 -20.61
N LEU A 556 17.92 -31.78 -20.63
CA LEU A 556 16.79 -32.16 -21.49
C LEU A 556 16.98 -31.65 -22.93
N GLU A 557 17.68 -30.52 -23.09
CA GLU A 557 17.92 -29.87 -24.39
C GLU A 557 19.20 -29.00 -24.38
N GLY A 558 19.42 -28.16 -25.39
CA GLY A 558 20.60 -27.29 -25.51
C GLY A 558 21.76 -27.89 -26.31
N SER A 559 22.65 -27.03 -26.83
CA SER A 559 23.84 -27.44 -27.59
C SER A 559 24.91 -28.02 -26.66
N GLN A 560 25.80 -28.87 -27.19
CA GLN A 560 26.93 -29.39 -26.40
C GLN A 560 27.80 -28.27 -25.83
N ALA A 561 28.07 -27.23 -26.62
CA ALA A 561 28.91 -26.11 -26.19
C ALA A 561 28.30 -25.34 -25.00
N LEU A 562 26.98 -25.10 -25.02
CA LEU A 562 26.30 -24.45 -23.89
C LEU A 562 26.24 -25.37 -22.66
N ARG A 563 25.97 -26.66 -22.86
CA ARG A 563 25.96 -27.66 -21.78
C ARG A 563 27.31 -27.75 -21.06
N ASP A 564 28.41 -27.76 -21.82
CA ASP A 564 29.76 -27.82 -21.26
C ASP A 564 30.07 -26.57 -20.41
N ARG A 565 29.64 -25.39 -20.85
CA ARG A 565 29.80 -24.13 -20.12
C ARG A 565 28.97 -24.12 -18.82
N VAL A 566 27.71 -24.54 -18.89
CA VAL A 566 26.85 -24.68 -17.69
C VAL A 566 27.46 -25.66 -16.70
N LYS A 567 27.90 -26.83 -17.18
CA LYS A 567 28.54 -27.84 -16.34
C LYS A 567 29.79 -27.30 -15.64
N ALA A 568 30.68 -26.63 -16.38
CA ALA A 568 31.91 -26.09 -15.82
C ALA A 568 31.66 -25.10 -14.68
N VAL A 569 30.67 -24.22 -14.82
CA VAL A 569 30.30 -23.25 -13.78
C VAL A 569 29.60 -23.92 -12.60
N ALA A 570 28.67 -24.84 -12.86
CA ALA A 570 27.92 -25.54 -11.81
C ALA A 570 28.85 -26.34 -10.88
N GLU A 571 29.87 -27.01 -11.44
CA GLU A 571 30.86 -27.80 -10.70
C GLU A 571 31.66 -26.97 -9.68
N GLU A 572 31.67 -25.64 -9.81
CA GLU A 572 32.36 -24.80 -8.84
C GLU A 572 31.78 -24.98 -7.44
N TRP A 573 30.45 -24.98 -7.29
CA TRP A 573 29.77 -25.13 -6.00
C TRP A 573 30.22 -26.34 -5.17
N VAL A 574 30.59 -27.43 -5.83
CA VAL A 574 31.00 -28.71 -5.21
C VAL A 574 32.52 -28.95 -5.26
N SER A 575 33.27 -27.97 -5.75
CA SER A 575 34.73 -27.99 -5.85
C SER A 575 35.39 -27.16 -4.75
N ASN A 576 36.72 -27.27 -4.63
CA ASN A 576 37.55 -26.39 -3.79
C ASN A 576 37.15 -26.32 -2.29
N GLY A 577 36.57 -27.39 -1.75
CA GLY A 577 36.16 -27.45 -0.35
C GLY A 577 34.99 -26.50 -0.01
N MET A 578 34.09 -26.29 -0.97
CA MET A 578 32.82 -25.58 -0.77
C MET A 578 31.75 -26.55 -0.29
N ALA A 579 30.81 -26.98 -1.15
CA ALA A 579 29.83 -27.97 -0.76
C ALA A 579 30.41 -29.39 -0.84
N ASN A 580 30.34 -30.14 0.26
CA ASN A 580 30.60 -31.58 0.26
C ASN A 580 29.43 -32.34 -0.37
N LEU A 581 29.26 -32.19 -1.68
CA LEU A 581 28.25 -32.85 -2.52
C LEU A 581 28.93 -33.30 -3.82
N THR A 582 28.26 -34.08 -4.66
CA THR A 582 28.79 -34.47 -5.98
C THR A 582 27.72 -34.38 -7.05
N PHE A 583 28.01 -33.72 -8.16
CA PHE A 583 27.16 -33.75 -9.34
C PHE A 583 27.52 -34.94 -10.25
N ASP A 584 26.58 -35.86 -10.40
CA ASP A 584 26.68 -36.98 -11.36
C ASP A 584 25.96 -36.62 -12.66
N TRP A 585 26.74 -36.21 -13.67
CA TRP A 585 26.20 -35.80 -14.96
C TRP A 585 25.91 -37.01 -15.84
N ILE A 586 24.63 -37.23 -16.12
CA ILE A 586 24.16 -38.37 -16.92
C ILE A 586 23.50 -37.91 -18.22
N ASP A 587 23.70 -38.68 -19.29
CA ASP A 587 23.06 -38.42 -20.59
C ASP A 587 21.65 -39.05 -20.69
N GLN A 588 21.42 -40.14 -19.94
CA GLN A 588 20.18 -40.91 -19.96
C GLN A 588 19.86 -41.50 -18.58
N GLY A 589 18.58 -41.77 -18.34
CA GLY A 589 18.07 -42.25 -17.04
C GLY A 589 17.48 -41.14 -16.17
N ASP A 590 16.95 -41.53 -15.02
CA ASP A 590 16.29 -40.62 -14.08
C ASP A 590 17.31 -39.73 -13.38
N ALA A 591 16.98 -38.45 -13.21
CA ALA A 591 17.84 -37.46 -12.58
C ALA A 591 17.04 -36.52 -11.68
N GLU A 592 17.63 -36.08 -10.58
CA GLU A 592 17.04 -35.10 -9.68
C GLU A 592 16.99 -33.70 -10.30
N ILE A 593 18.12 -33.25 -10.86
CA ILE A 593 18.22 -31.96 -11.55
C ILE A 593 18.12 -32.18 -13.05
N ARG A 594 17.13 -31.56 -13.69
CA ARG A 594 16.81 -31.72 -15.11
C ARG A 594 16.73 -30.34 -15.74
N ILE A 595 17.73 -30.01 -16.54
CA ILE A 595 17.97 -28.65 -17.05
C ILE A 595 17.37 -28.50 -18.45
N ALA A 596 16.53 -27.48 -18.64
CA ALA A 596 16.04 -27.05 -19.94
C ALA A 596 16.54 -25.64 -20.31
N PHE A 597 16.36 -25.28 -21.58
CA PHE A 597 16.75 -23.98 -22.17
C PHE A 597 15.55 -23.35 -22.90
N VAL A 598 14.35 -23.46 -22.30
CA VAL A 598 13.10 -22.99 -22.91
C VAL A 598 13.10 -21.46 -22.93
N GLN A 599 13.32 -20.90 -24.10
CA GLN A 599 13.45 -19.46 -24.29
C GLN A 599 12.15 -18.73 -23.92
N GLY A 600 12.26 -17.61 -23.21
CA GLY A 600 11.12 -16.81 -22.75
C GLY A 600 10.36 -17.38 -21.56
N ASN A 601 10.76 -18.53 -21.02
CA ASN A 601 10.14 -19.14 -19.83
C ASN A 601 10.85 -18.78 -18.51
N GLY A 602 11.64 -17.69 -18.51
CA GLY A 602 12.47 -17.26 -17.38
C GLY A 602 13.60 -18.25 -17.04
N SER A 603 14.53 -17.84 -16.18
CA SER A 603 15.48 -18.78 -15.56
C SER A 603 15.00 -19.08 -14.14
N TRP A 604 15.04 -20.33 -13.75
CA TRP A 604 14.50 -20.77 -12.47
C TRP A 604 15.03 -22.15 -12.08
N SER A 605 14.93 -22.44 -10.78
CA SER A 605 15.25 -23.74 -10.19
C SER A 605 14.29 -24.04 -9.04
N TYR A 606 13.98 -25.32 -8.85
CA TYR A 606 13.36 -25.76 -7.60
C TYR A 606 14.38 -25.70 -6.46
N LEU A 607 13.89 -25.37 -5.26
CA LEU A 607 14.75 -25.21 -4.09
C LEU A 607 15.20 -26.56 -3.52
N GLY A 608 16.51 -26.83 -3.58
CA GLY A 608 17.10 -28.02 -2.96
C GLY A 608 16.44 -29.32 -3.41
N THR A 609 16.08 -30.16 -2.43
CA THR A 609 15.45 -31.47 -2.63
C THR A 609 13.98 -31.40 -3.07
N ASP A 610 13.35 -30.23 -3.16
CA ASP A 610 11.97 -30.10 -3.69
C ASP A 610 11.87 -30.59 -5.15
N CYS A 611 12.98 -30.56 -5.90
CA CYS A 611 13.03 -31.11 -7.25
C CYS A 611 12.63 -32.60 -7.31
N ARG A 612 12.81 -33.35 -6.21
CA ARG A 612 12.42 -34.77 -6.09
C ARG A 612 10.90 -34.97 -6.15
N GLN A 613 10.11 -33.92 -5.89
CA GLN A 613 8.66 -33.96 -5.98
C GLN A 613 8.15 -33.90 -7.43
N ILE A 614 9.02 -33.57 -8.39
CA ILE A 614 8.70 -33.58 -9.81
C ILE A 614 9.00 -34.97 -10.35
N THR A 615 7.98 -35.84 -10.27
CA THR A 615 8.11 -37.26 -10.62
C THR A 615 8.16 -37.51 -12.12
N ASP A 616 7.59 -36.62 -12.94
CA ASP A 616 7.72 -36.71 -14.39
C ASP A 616 9.16 -36.32 -14.79
N GLN A 617 9.89 -37.31 -15.30
CA GLN A 617 11.29 -37.13 -15.70
C GLN A 617 11.42 -36.28 -16.98
N ASN A 618 10.36 -36.08 -17.76
CA ASN A 618 10.39 -35.19 -18.93
C ASN A 618 10.16 -33.73 -18.57
N GLU A 619 9.71 -33.44 -17.34
CA GLU A 619 9.57 -32.07 -16.86
C GLU A 619 10.90 -31.54 -16.33
N PRO A 620 11.30 -30.30 -16.68
CA PRO A 620 12.48 -29.67 -16.11
C PRO A 620 12.30 -29.40 -14.62
N THR A 621 13.41 -29.50 -13.88
CA THR A 621 13.50 -28.99 -12.50
C THR A 621 14.36 -27.73 -12.39
N MET A 622 14.96 -27.33 -13.51
CA MET A 622 15.65 -26.06 -13.69
C MET A 622 15.51 -25.63 -15.16
N ASN A 623 15.39 -24.33 -15.42
CA ASN A 623 15.36 -23.76 -16.76
C ASN A 623 16.30 -22.57 -16.87
N TYR A 624 16.93 -22.40 -18.04
CA TYR A 624 17.64 -21.18 -18.42
C TYR A 624 16.90 -20.50 -19.58
N GLY A 625 16.17 -19.43 -19.28
CA GLY A 625 15.18 -18.86 -20.20
C GLY A 625 15.70 -17.93 -21.29
N TRP A 626 16.99 -17.59 -21.26
CA TRP A 626 17.62 -16.67 -22.21
C TRP A 626 19.08 -17.02 -22.53
N LEU A 627 19.64 -18.08 -21.92
CA LEU A 627 20.98 -18.52 -22.25
C LEU A 627 20.99 -19.23 -23.60
N THR A 628 21.93 -18.84 -24.46
CA THR A 628 22.15 -19.40 -25.79
C THR A 628 23.64 -19.60 -26.03
N ASP A 629 24.02 -20.22 -27.15
CA ASP A 629 25.42 -20.37 -27.56
C ASP A 629 26.15 -19.03 -27.70
N GLN A 630 25.41 -17.92 -27.91
CA GLN A 630 25.95 -16.58 -28.07
C GLN A 630 26.03 -15.79 -26.76
N SER A 631 25.51 -16.32 -25.65
CA SER A 631 25.59 -15.68 -24.35
C SER A 631 27.05 -15.54 -23.91
N THR A 632 27.40 -14.41 -23.29
CA THR A 632 28.76 -14.16 -22.80
C THR A 632 29.11 -15.11 -21.65
N ASP A 633 30.41 -15.32 -21.39
CA ASP A 633 30.85 -16.16 -20.25
C ASP A 633 30.41 -15.57 -18.91
N ALA A 634 30.36 -14.23 -18.80
CA ALA A 634 29.85 -13.54 -17.61
C ALA A 634 28.35 -13.81 -17.39
N ASP A 635 27.54 -13.78 -18.45
CA ASP A 635 26.11 -14.07 -18.36
C ASP A 635 25.83 -15.53 -18.01
N VAL A 636 26.55 -16.47 -18.64
CA VAL A 636 26.43 -17.89 -18.31
C VAL A 636 26.87 -18.11 -16.86
N ARG A 637 27.99 -17.54 -16.45
CA ARG A 637 28.51 -17.67 -15.09
C ARG A 637 27.50 -17.19 -14.06
N ARG A 638 27.05 -15.95 -14.19
CA ARG A 638 26.10 -15.32 -13.27
C ARG A 638 24.83 -16.15 -13.09
N VAL A 639 24.16 -16.48 -14.20
CA VAL A 639 22.86 -17.16 -14.16
C VAL A 639 23.03 -18.59 -13.66
N VAL A 640 24.08 -19.30 -14.09
CA VAL A 640 24.30 -20.69 -13.66
C VAL A 640 24.64 -20.79 -12.18
N LEU A 641 25.53 -19.92 -11.67
CA LEU A 641 25.84 -19.93 -10.24
C LEU A 641 24.59 -19.65 -9.39
N HIS A 642 23.76 -18.69 -9.81
CA HIS A 642 22.53 -18.33 -9.12
C HIS A 642 21.52 -19.48 -9.09
N GLU A 643 21.20 -20.09 -10.24
CA GLU A 643 20.22 -21.19 -10.30
C GLU A 643 20.70 -22.45 -9.59
N PHE A 644 22.00 -22.76 -9.67
CA PHE A 644 22.57 -23.86 -8.88
C PHE A 644 22.61 -23.54 -7.39
N GLY A 645 22.69 -22.27 -6.99
CA GLY A 645 22.50 -21.87 -5.60
C GLY A 645 21.12 -22.29 -5.07
N HIS A 646 20.05 -22.01 -5.83
CA HIS A 646 18.71 -22.50 -5.53
C HIS A 646 18.62 -24.04 -5.53
N ALA A 647 19.25 -24.70 -6.50
CA ALA A 647 19.27 -26.18 -6.54
C ALA A 647 19.98 -26.79 -5.31
N LEU A 648 20.84 -26.03 -4.64
CA LEU A 648 21.51 -26.39 -3.39
C LEU A 648 20.78 -25.86 -2.14
N GLY A 649 19.63 -25.22 -2.31
CA GLY A 649 18.76 -24.77 -1.23
C GLY A 649 18.97 -23.33 -0.77
N LEU A 650 19.83 -22.54 -1.42
CA LEU A 650 20.00 -21.12 -1.12
C LEU A 650 18.77 -20.31 -1.55
N ILE A 651 18.35 -19.37 -0.70
CA ILE A 651 17.28 -18.41 -0.99
C ILE A 651 17.86 -17.07 -1.49
N HIS A 652 17.01 -16.16 -1.97
CA HIS A 652 17.49 -14.83 -2.39
C HIS A 652 17.97 -13.99 -1.21
N GLU A 653 19.15 -13.39 -1.35
CA GLU A 653 19.81 -12.58 -0.31
C GLU A 653 19.01 -11.30 0.03
N HIS A 654 18.28 -10.74 -0.94
CA HIS A 654 17.46 -9.54 -0.77
C HIS A 654 16.24 -9.74 0.15
N GLN A 655 15.90 -10.99 0.51
CA GLN A 655 14.78 -11.30 1.39
C GLN A 655 15.19 -11.35 2.87
N ASN A 656 16.46 -11.06 3.20
CA ASN A 656 16.99 -11.02 4.57
C ASN A 656 16.26 -9.95 5.43
N PRO A 657 15.80 -10.27 6.66
CA PRO A 657 15.01 -9.37 7.50
C PRO A 657 15.78 -8.24 8.20
N GLU A 658 17.10 -8.34 8.39
CA GLU A 658 17.86 -7.24 9.01
C GLU A 658 18.30 -6.20 7.97
N GLY A 659 17.79 -4.97 8.13
CA GLY A 659 18.04 -3.86 7.20
C GLY A 659 17.13 -3.84 5.96
N GLY A 660 16.04 -4.61 5.97
CA GLY A 660 15.13 -4.91 4.86
C GLY A 660 14.98 -3.80 3.81
N ILE A 661 15.19 -4.20 2.55
CA ILE A 661 15.04 -3.32 1.38
C ILE A 661 13.63 -2.74 1.37
N VAL A 662 13.54 -1.41 1.43
CA VAL A 662 12.25 -0.71 1.33
C VAL A 662 11.91 -0.56 -0.14
N TRP A 663 11.05 -1.45 -0.64
CA TRP A 663 10.66 -1.50 -2.05
C TRP A 663 9.79 -0.30 -2.45
N ASN A 664 10.08 0.28 -3.61
CA ASN A 664 9.15 1.06 -4.40
C ASN A 664 8.27 0.08 -5.19
N GLU A 665 7.33 -0.59 -4.51
CA GLU A 665 6.52 -1.66 -5.11
C GLU A 665 5.87 -1.28 -6.45
N PRO A 666 5.33 -0.05 -6.65
CA PRO A 666 4.79 0.35 -7.95
C PRO A 666 5.83 0.34 -9.08
N ALA A 667 7.08 0.71 -8.81
CA ALA A 667 8.15 0.67 -9.81
C ALA A 667 8.59 -0.78 -10.08
N VAL A 668 8.71 -1.61 -9.03
CA VAL A 668 9.00 -3.05 -9.16
C VAL A 668 7.92 -3.74 -9.99
N ILE A 669 6.64 -3.48 -9.70
CA ILE A 669 5.50 -4.05 -10.42
C ILE A 669 5.46 -3.55 -11.86
N ALA A 670 5.63 -2.25 -12.09
CA ALA A 670 5.60 -1.68 -13.44
C ALA A 670 6.72 -2.25 -14.32
N ASP A 671 7.90 -2.48 -13.76
CA ASP A 671 9.08 -2.96 -14.49
C ASP A 671 9.00 -4.49 -14.76
N LEU A 672 8.64 -5.28 -13.74
CA LEU A 672 8.57 -6.75 -13.86
C LEU A 672 7.31 -7.27 -14.56
N SER A 673 6.24 -6.47 -14.62
CA SER A 673 5.07 -6.80 -15.45
C SER A 673 5.30 -6.51 -16.94
N GLY A 674 6.37 -5.80 -17.32
CA GLY A 674 6.79 -5.59 -18.70
C GLY A 674 7.71 -6.70 -19.24
N PRO A 675 7.96 -6.74 -20.56
CA PRO A 675 9.00 -7.61 -21.12
C PRO A 675 10.38 -7.21 -20.57
N PRO A 676 11.27 -8.18 -20.27
CA PRO A 676 11.25 -9.55 -20.78
C PRO A 676 10.55 -10.54 -19.83
N ASN A 677 10.26 -10.13 -18.59
CA ASN A 677 9.71 -10.98 -17.53
C ASN A 677 8.22 -11.27 -17.69
N ASN A 678 7.41 -10.24 -17.95
CA ASN A 678 5.94 -10.33 -18.06
C ASN A 678 5.28 -11.05 -16.87
N TRP A 679 5.79 -10.83 -15.64
CA TRP A 679 5.33 -11.53 -14.45
C TRP A 679 3.97 -11.00 -13.96
N SER A 680 3.16 -11.92 -13.43
CA SER A 680 1.94 -11.57 -12.71
C SER A 680 2.24 -10.92 -11.36
N LEU A 681 1.31 -10.13 -10.84
CA LEU A 681 1.43 -9.49 -9.53
C LEU A 681 1.70 -10.51 -8.40
N ALA A 682 1.11 -11.70 -8.48
CA ALA A 682 1.36 -12.77 -7.50
C ALA A 682 2.81 -13.26 -7.54
N GLN A 683 3.38 -13.42 -8.73
CA GLN A 683 4.79 -13.80 -8.90
C GLN A 683 5.73 -12.69 -8.40
N ILE A 684 5.42 -11.42 -8.68
CA ILE A 684 6.23 -10.29 -8.22
C ILE A 684 6.22 -10.18 -6.69
N ARG A 685 5.05 -10.34 -6.07
CA ARG A 685 4.92 -10.30 -4.61
C ARG A 685 5.68 -11.43 -3.93
N GLU A 686 5.53 -12.65 -4.42
CA GLU A 686 6.16 -13.83 -3.80
C GLU A 686 7.68 -13.86 -4.00
N ASN A 687 8.18 -13.47 -5.18
CA ASN A 687 9.59 -13.62 -5.55
C ASN A 687 10.46 -12.39 -5.30
N VAL A 688 9.87 -11.20 -5.11
CA VAL A 688 10.62 -9.93 -4.96
C VAL A 688 10.20 -9.15 -3.72
N LEU A 689 8.90 -8.94 -3.52
CA LEU A 689 8.42 -8.02 -2.48
C LEU A 689 8.28 -8.67 -1.09
N LYS A 690 8.29 -10.00 -1.01
CA LYS A 690 8.13 -10.73 0.25
C LYS A 690 9.43 -10.67 1.08
N HIS A 691 9.37 -9.99 2.22
CA HIS A 691 10.35 -10.12 3.30
C HIS A 691 10.02 -11.31 4.20
N TYR A 692 11.04 -12.00 4.68
CA TYR A 692 10.86 -12.99 5.74
C TYR A 692 10.73 -12.32 7.11
N ASP A 693 10.08 -12.99 8.07
CA ASP A 693 9.85 -12.44 9.41
C ASP A 693 11.18 -12.42 10.23
N PRO A 694 11.54 -11.31 10.90
CA PRO A 694 12.77 -11.21 11.69
C PRO A 694 12.91 -12.24 12.82
N SER A 695 11.79 -12.79 13.31
CA SER A 695 11.77 -13.78 14.39
C SER A 695 12.13 -15.20 13.95
N VAL A 696 12.29 -15.45 12.65
CA VAL A 696 12.49 -16.80 12.07
C VAL A 696 13.79 -16.97 11.29
N ILE A 697 14.67 -15.95 11.22
CA ILE A 697 15.95 -16.02 10.50
C ILE A 697 17.16 -15.74 11.40
N SER A 698 18.23 -16.49 11.13
CA SER A 698 19.60 -16.24 11.61
C SER A 698 20.48 -16.15 10.36
N GLY A 699 20.56 -14.95 9.77
CA GLY A 699 21.46 -14.63 8.66
C GLY A 699 22.63 -13.81 9.16
N SER A 700 23.73 -13.82 8.42
CA SER A 700 24.74 -12.75 8.53
C SER A 700 24.13 -11.41 8.11
N ASP A 701 24.87 -10.32 8.37
CA ASP A 701 24.60 -9.03 7.74
C ASP A 701 24.37 -9.23 6.23
N LEU A 702 23.44 -8.47 5.65
CA LEU A 702 23.12 -8.47 4.21
C LEU A 702 24.40 -8.43 3.36
N ASP A 703 24.60 -9.41 2.48
CA ASP A 703 25.74 -9.40 1.55
C ASP A 703 25.36 -8.82 0.17
N PRO A 704 25.68 -7.54 -0.11
CA PRO A 704 25.38 -6.93 -1.41
C PRO A 704 26.15 -7.56 -2.58
N HIS A 705 27.19 -8.36 -2.31
CA HIS A 705 28.01 -9.04 -3.33
C HIS A 705 27.64 -10.51 -3.51
N SER A 706 26.66 -11.04 -2.77
CA SER A 706 26.23 -12.43 -2.91
C SER A 706 25.74 -12.71 -4.32
N ILE A 707 26.08 -13.87 -4.87
CA ILE A 707 25.53 -14.33 -6.15
C ILE A 707 24.01 -14.53 -6.08
N MET A 708 23.44 -14.68 -4.87
CA MET A 708 22.00 -14.81 -4.61
C MET A 708 21.29 -13.46 -4.46
N MET A 709 22.01 -12.34 -4.59
CA MET A 709 21.45 -11.00 -4.61
C MET A 709 20.83 -10.69 -5.97
N TYR A 710 19.60 -10.16 -5.98
CA TYR A 710 19.04 -9.60 -7.21
C TYR A 710 19.72 -8.28 -7.56
N PRO A 711 19.90 -7.98 -8.86
CA PRO A 711 20.20 -6.62 -9.26
C PRO A 711 18.98 -5.77 -8.89
N ILE A 712 19.12 -4.88 -7.92
CA ILE A 712 18.02 -4.03 -7.48
C ILE A 712 18.31 -2.64 -8.01
N PRO A 713 17.62 -2.20 -9.09
CA PRO A 713 17.72 -0.84 -9.55
C PRO A 713 17.38 0.13 -8.42
N ASP A 714 18.08 1.26 -8.36
CA ASP A 714 17.76 2.33 -7.39
C ASP A 714 16.29 2.81 -7.54
N ALA A 715 15.73 2.70 -8.75
CA ALA A 715 14.32 2.99 -9.03
C ALA A 715 13.33 2.05 -8.30
N TRP A 716 13.77 0.83 -7.95
CA TRP A 716 12.98 -0.19 -7.26
C TRP A 716 12.98 -0.03 -5.74
N THR A 717 13.78 0.89 -5.19
CA THR A 717 13.85 1.13 -3.74
C THR A 717 13.47 2.57 -3.41
N VAL A 718 13.26 2.86 -2.12
CA VAL A 718 12.89 4.20 -1.63
C VAL A 718 14.11 5.15 -1.51
N GLY A 719 15.25 4.79 -2.12
CA GLY A 719 16.41 5.66 -2.32
C GLY A 719 17.40 5.63 -1.15
N ASP A 720 18.07 4.49 -1.00
CA ASP A 720 19.24 4.22 -0.16
C ASP A 720 19.87 2.83 -0.41
N PHE A 721 19.28 2.00 -1.28
CA PHE A 721 19.78 0.67 -1.61
C PHE A 721 19.66 0.38 -3.10
N SER A 722 20.77 0.02 -3.74
CA SER A 722 20.80 -0.52 -5.09
C SER A 722 21.90 -1.55 -5.17
N THR A 723 21.66 -2.64 -5.88
CA THR A 723 22.65 -3.70 -6.12
C THR A 723 22.82 -3.90 -7.61
N GLY A 724 24.06 -4.04 -8.06
CA GLY A 724 24.37 -4.41 -9.43
C GLY A 724 24.24 -5.91 -9.64
N PHE A 725 24.53 -6.36 -10.87
CA PHE A 725 24.75 -7.79 -11.09
C PHE A 725 26.04 -8.24 -10.43
N ASN A 726 25.96 -9.28 -9.61
CA ASN A 726 27.11 -10.03 -9.13
C ASN A 726 27.39 -11.17 -10.12
N ASP A 727 28.64 -11.34 -10.53
CA ASP A 727 29.07 -12.32 -11.52
C ASP A 727 29.96 -13.42 -10.93
N ASP A 728 30.17 -13.42 -9.61
CA ASP A 728 30.98 -14.41 -8.91
C ASP A 728 30.45 -14.70 -7.49
N LEU A 729 30.89 -15.81 -6.91
CA LEU A 729 30.58 -16.19 -5.52
C LEU A 729 31.32 -15.29 -4.54
N SER A 730 30.59 -14.64 -3.63
CA SER A 730 31.18 -13.85 -2.56
C SER A 730 31.90 -14.73 -1.53
N ASP A 731 32.75 -14.13 -0.69
CA ASP A 731 33.37 -14.87 0.42
C ASP A 731 32.32 -15.44 1.40
N ILE A 732 31.18 -14.76 1.54
CA ILE A 732 30.07 -15.19 2.39
C ILE A 732 29.33 -16.37 1.73
N ASP A 733 29.04 -16.32 0.42
CA ASP A 733 28.43 -17.45 -0.31
C ASP A 733 29.24 -18.74 -0.12
N ARG A 734 30.57 -18.63 -0.26
CA ARG A 734 31.51 -19.74 -0.12
C ARG A 734 31.52 -20.32 1.30
N GLU A 735 31.38 -19.47 2.31
CA GLU A 735 31.34 -19.91 3.71
C GLU A 735 29.98 -20.52 4.08
N VAL A 736 28.88 -19.89 3.67
CA VAL A 736 27.52 -20.39 3.91
C VAL A 736 27.35 -21.78 3.31
N ILE A 737 27.80 -22.00 2.08
CA ILE A 737 27.66 -23.31 1.45
C ILE A 737 28.54 -24.39 2.10
N ARG A 738 29.74 -24.01 2.57
CA ARG A 738 30.64 -24.92 3.30
C ARG A 738 30.06 -25.32 4.65
N GLN A 739 29.40 -24.38 5.34
CA GLN A 739 28.71 -24.69 6.60
C GLN A 739 27.46 -25.52 6.37
N ALA A 740 26.75 -25.30 5.27
CA ALA A 740 25.57 -26.08 4.91
C ALA A 740 25.93 -27.53 4.55
N TYR A 741 27.07 -27.74 3.90
CA TYR A 741 27.55 -29.04 3.43
C TYR A 741 29.02 -29.27 3.80
N PRO A 742 29.34 -29.56 5.08
CA PRO A 742 30.70 -29.65 5.58
C PRO A 742 31.46 -30.92 5.18
#